data_AF-A0AAD1K902-F1
#
_entry.id   AF-A0AAD1K902-F1
#
_cell.length_a   1.000
_cell.length_b   1.000
_cell.length_c   1.000
_cell.angle_alpha   90.00
_cell.angle_beta   90.00
_cell.angle_gamma   90.00
#
_symmetry.space_group_name_H-M   'P 1'
#
loop_
_entity.id
_entity.type
_entity.pdbx_description
1 polymer ?
#
loop_
_entity_poly.entity_id
_entity_poly.type
_entity_poly.pdbx_seq_one_letter_code
_entity_poly.pdbx_strand_id
1 'polypeptide(L)'
;MKSSRLVKGHTRLALATLMSLTLMACGSDGKDGEDGKDGVIGVNIDATPTLKVKFTDAKVEAGNVTVDFMLTNANGVAVLGLNKDYDLRFGIAQLTHVTETIGEGEEAREADWGFQWQAYINSLKQPTTVPDGVDNLSPSPQYQAGVEAASACETCLVDNGDGSYSYSYQVNIAEVTEPLAIAYDADATQRATLELKLPQVTANAHYDWQPSSGNTEGIQTRNVVTIDACYTCHQPDSLELHGGRRIALENCASCHTATSGDPESGNSVEFTYLIHAIHRGAERHTYDADGNEVPAPYKIVGYGGSVHDYGVVGFPRKPASDCSVCHQEGSGAPANANLFKAEKSNTACVACHTEKPSSHHSSTDCMACHNTDNTYHGTGSAAKRHGDVMQAYTLAAELSVKVLEVSSNAGKMTFKVQVLDKDGNAMDQSFIDQGSRMIVGWDVDKDYPAYNEASYSQRRIRLSEGSFDTTSKSYTLTPAFDMPASPDGKSFEIWSALEACFNNGGYGVADIQLTDCATDGVRSVAIQQEPYRFVWGNNGVDSGMDAVARRAIIDPTKCQSCHGKEIHHYDNGVNCQTCHTPDKTLRNDADYPGGKIPSSFAWKAHEREGHFLKYAGLQSGTVLKTDCATCHAESSGSVTGITLGRSPDRVWRYGDISNSGADIWVSSDAGSCLSCHQQYLSDAAKSHIQANGGILDGMDETDVRNRAKEACATCHTPAQLMTAHGN
;
A
#
# COMPACT_ATOMS: atom_id res chain seq x y z
N MET A 1 42.67 12.25 -56.33
CA MET A 1 43.70 11.65 -57.21
C MET A 1 43.48 10.15 -57.28
N LYS A 2 43.41 9.63 -58.52
CA LYS A 2 43.62 8.23 -58.97
C LYS A 2 42.69 7.14 -58.39
N SER A 3 41.73 6.61 -59.17
CA SER A 3 41.84 5.77 -60.39
C SER A 3 42.09 4.29 -60.09
N SER A 4 41.01 3.51 -60.26
CA SER A 4 40.88 2.26 -61.03
C SER A 4 42.09 1.35 -61.31
N ARG A 5 41.81 0.04 -61.35
CA ARG A 5 42.15 -0.93 -62.43
C ARG A 5 41.41 -2.28 -62.19
N LEU A 6 40.56 -2.78 -63.11
CA LEU A 6 40.79 -3.46 -64.42
C LEU A 6 41.24 -4.93 -64.21
N VAL A 7 40.71 -6.00 -64.86
CA VAL A 7 40.72 -6.35 -66.32
C VAL A 7 39.86 -7.64 -66.55
N LYS A 8 38.85 -7.63 -67.45
CA LYS A 8 38.65 -8.27 -68.81
C LYS A 8 38.53 -9.81 -69.00
N GLY A 9 37.58 -10.16 -69.89
CA GLY A 9 37.66 -11.18 -70.98
C GLY A 9 36.27 -11.62 -71.48
N HIS A 10 35.71 -11.11 -72.60
CA HIS A 10 35.75 -11.62 -74.00
C HIS A 10 34.89 -12.90 -74.26
N THR A 11 34.08 -13.14 -75.32
CA THR A 11 33.48 -12.44 -76.48
C THR A 11 32.49 -13.43 -77.19
N ARG A 12 31.48 -12.92 -77.92
CA ARG A 12 30.74 -13.46 -79.11
C ARG A 12 29.59 -14.49 -78.92
N LEU A 13 28.39 -14.18 -79.46
CA LEU A 13 27.95 -14.57 -80.82
C LEU A 13 26.67 -13.80 -81.23
N ALA A 14 26.49 -13.55 -82.53
CA ALA A 14 25.40 -12.79 -83.15
C ALA A 14 24.78 -13.55 -84.35
N LEU A 15 23.67 -13.00 -84.87
CA LEU A 15 22.87 -13.31 -86.09
C LEU A 15 21.82 -14.43 -85.97
N ALA A 16 20.62 -14.40 -86.58
CA ALA A 16 19.80 -13.46 -87.39
C ALA A 16 18.39 -14.12 -87.50
N THR A 17 17.22 -13.48 -87.71
CA THR A 17 16.59 -12.93 -88.94
C THR A 17 15.09 -12.69 -88.58
N LEU A 18 14.52 -11.47 -88.59
CA LEU A 18 13.76 -10.73 -89.62
C LEU A 18 12.37 -11.26 -90.10
N MET A 19 11.40 -10.32 -90.14
CA MET A 19 10.05 -10.26 -90.82
C MET A 19 8.85 -10.91 -90.09
N SER A 20 7.73 -10.22 -89.79
CA SER A 20 6.85 -9.48 -90.73
C SER A 20 5.90 -8.45 -90.05
N LEU A 21 5.40 -7.52 -90.88
CA LEU A 21 4.56 -6.35 -90.62
C LEU A 21 3.06 -6.62 -90.29
N THR A 22 2.46 -5.58 -89.66
CA THR A 22 1.05 -5.09 -89.69
C THR A 22 -0.07 -5.80 -88.94
N LEU A 23 -0.57 -5.15 -87.87
CA LEU A 23 -1.97 -4.75 -87.69
C LEU A 23 -2.08 -3.71 -86.56
N MET A 24 -2.33 -2.45 -86.94
CA MET A 24 -2.87 -1.42 -86.06
C MET A 24 -4.35 -1.72 -85.79
N ALA A 25 -4.80 -1.33 -84.60
CA ALA A 25 -6.16 -1.32 -84.07
C ALA A 25 -6.60 -2.55 -83.25
N CYS A 26 -6.31 -2.51 -81.94
CA CYS A 26 -7.25 -2.90 -80.88
C CYS A 26 -7.07 -1.92 -79.71
N GLY A 27 -8.19 -1.41 -79.21
CA GLY A 27 -8.24 -0.34 -78.22
C GLY A 27 -7.70 -0.76 -76.86
N SER A 28 -7.17 0.25 -76.15
CA SER A 28 -6.85 0.24 -74.72
C SER A 28 -8.02 -0.33 -73.92
N ASP A 29 -7.88 -1.55 -73.40
CA ASP A 29 -8.84 -2.21 -72.53
C ASP A 29 -8.54 -1.92 -71.06
N GLY A 30 -9.17 -0.85 -70.57
CA GLY A 30 -9.34 -0.63 -69.14
C GLY A 30 -8.13 0.01 -68.46
N LYS A 31 -8.44 0.96 -67.57
CA LYS A 31 -7.50 1.37 -66.54
C LYS A 31 -7.27 0.16 -65.63
N ASP A 32 -6.03 -0.07 -65.19
CA ASP A 32 -5.77 -0.93 -64.05
C ASP A 32 -6.71 -0.50 -62.91
N GLY A 33 -7.48 -1.45 -62.37
CA GLY A 33 -8.34 -1.18 -61.22
C GLY A 33 -7.47 -0.70 -60.06
N GLU A 34 -7.96 0.25 -59.26
CA GLU A 34 -7.22 0.67 -58.06
C GLU A 34 -6.94 -0.55 -57.18
N ASP A 35 -5.72 -0.64 -56.67
CA ASP A 35 -5.35 -1.63 -55.67
C ASP A 35 -6.41 -1.60 -54.55
N GLY A 36 -6.95 -2.76 -54.20
CA GLY A 36 -7.88 -2.87 -53.08
C GLY A 36 -7.21 -2.33 -51.81
N LYS A 37 -7.98 -1.62 -50.96
CA LYS A 37 -7.45 -1.13 -49.68
C LYS A 37 -6.79 -2.28 -48.92
N ASP A 38 -5.58 -2.05 -48.43
CA ASP A 38 -4.87 -3.01 -47.58
C ASP A 38 -5.79 -3.44 -46.43
N GLY A 39 -5.88 -4.74 -46.19
CA GLY A 39 -6.70 -5.30 -45.11
C GLY A 39 -6.18 -4.83 -43.75
N VAL A 40 -7.10 -4.54 -42.83
CA VAL A 40 -6.74 -4.20 -41.44
C VAL A 40 -5.98 -5.36 -40.81
N ILE A 41 -4.78 -5.10 -40.30
CA ILE A 41 -4.02 -6.04 -39.49
C ILE A 41 -4.55 -5.95 -38.06
N GLY A 42 -5.37 -6.92 -37.65
CA GLY A 42 -5.93 -6.99 -36.31
C GLY A 42 -6.01 -8.41 -35.76
N VAL A 43 -6.17 -8.53 -34.44
CA VAL A 43 -6.40 -9.80 -33.74
C VAL A 43 -7.84 -9.88 -33.26
N ASN A 44 -8.43 -11.07 -33.23
CA ASN A 44 -9.77 -11.25 -32.70
C ASN A 44 -9.77 -11.13 -31.16
N ILE A 45 -10.81 -10.51 -30.60
CA ILE A 45 -10.98 -10.27 -29.17
C ILE A 45 -10.97 -11.54 -28.31
N ASP A 46 -11.46 -12.68 -28.81
CA ASP A 46 -11.45 -13.96 -28.08
C ASP A 46 -10.05 -14.56 -27.97
N ALA A 47 -9.13 -14.17 -28.86
CA ALA A 47 -7.79 -14.73 -28.96
C ALA A 47 -6.72 -13.86 -28.28
N THR A 48 -7.04 -12.64 -27.85
CA THR A 48 -6.05 -11.74 -27.24
C THR A 48 -5.96 -11.97 -25.72
N PRO A 49 -4.75 -12.19 -25.16
CA PRO A 49 -4.55 -12.30 -23.72
C PRO A 49 -4.45 -10.94 -23.03
N THR A 50 -4.38 -9.85 -23.80
CA THR A 50 -4.21 -8.49 -23.29
C THR A 50 -5.16 -7.56 -24.03
N LEU A 51 -5.69 -6.57 -23.31
CA LEU A 51 -6.64 -5.62 -23.88
C LEU A 51 -6.43 -4.25 -23.26
N LYS A 52 -6.38 -3.24 -24.11
CA LYS A 52 -6.35 -1.82 -23.76
C LYS A 52 -7.48 -1.13 -24.49
N VAL A 53 -8.25 -0.34 -23.76
CA VAL A 53 -9.34 0.48 -24.27
C VAL A 53 -8.88 1.94 -24.20
N LYS A 54 -9.11 2.70 -25.27
CA LYS A 54 -8.87 4.14 -25.27
C LYS A 54 -10.03 4.86 -25.96
N PHE A 55 -10.74 5.71 -25.23
CA PHE A 55 -11.67 6.65 -25.84
C PHE A 55 -10.92 7.67 -26.71
N THR A 56 -11.52 8.03 -27.82
CA THR A 56 -10.97 8.96 -28.82
C THR A 56 -11.82 10.19 -29.02
N ASP A 57 -13.14 10.08 -28.87
CA ASP A 57 -14.06 11.20 -29.00
C ASP A 57 -15.33 10.97 -28.17
N ALA A 58 -16.04 12.05 -27.86
CA ALA A 58 -17.35 12.02 -27.21
C ALA A 58 -18.16 13.25 -27.59
N LYS A 59 -19.46 13.05 -27.89
CA LYS A 59 -20.37 14.12 -28.30
C LYS A 59 -21.74 13.99 -27.65
N VAL A 60 -22.40 15.14 -27.48
CA VAL A 60 -23.78 15.23 -26.97
C VAL A 60 -24.63 15.99 -27.98
N GLU A 61 -25.67 15.34 -28.49
CA GLU A 61 -26.64 15.94 -29.43
C GLU A 61 -28.06 15.75 -28.90
N ALA A 62 -28.69 16.86 -28.46
CA ALA A 62 -30.03 16.84 -27.83
C ALA A 62 -30.15 15.80 -26.69
N GLY A 63 -29.11 15.72 -25.85
CA GLY A 63 -29.02 14.79 -24.73
C GLY A 63 -28.63 13.35 -25.11
N ASN A 64 -28.52 13.01 -26.40
CA ASN A 64 -27.99 11.72 -26.82
C ASN A 64 -26.46 11.78 -26.80
N VAL A 65 -25.84 10.88 -26.04
CA VAL A 65 -24.38 10.79 -25.94
C VAL A 65 -23.87 9.73 -26.91
N THR A 66 -22.79 10.04 -27.65
CA THR A 66 -22.06 9.06 -28.46
C THR A 66 -20.58 9.17 -28.15
N VAL A 67 -19.92 8.02 -27.97
CA VAL A 67 -18.49 7.92 -27.68
C VAL A 67 -17.80 7.03 -28.69
N ASP A 68 -16.59 7.41 -29.08
CA ASP A 68 -15.72 6.61 -29.94
C ASP A 68 -14.55 6.08 -29.13
N PHE A 69 -14.15 4.83 -29.37
CA PHE A 69 -13.04 4.20 -28.68
C PHE A 69 -12.31 3.19 -29.54
N MET A 70 -11.06 2.92 -29.19
CA MET A 70 -10.20 1.93 -29.83
C MET A 70 -9.85 0.81 -28.87
N LEU A 71 -9.82 -0.41 -29.40
CA LEU A 71 -9.29 -1.58 -28.71
C LEU A 71 -7.95 -1.99 -29.30
N THR A 72 -6.95 -2.18 -28.43
CA THR A 72 -5.63 -2.68 -28.82
C THR A 72 -5.13 -3.74 -27.84
N ASN A 73 -4.23 -4.61 -28.28
CA ASN A 73 -3.49 -5.49 -27.38
C ASN A 73 -2.25 -4.77 -26.79
N ALA A 74 -1.47 -5.44 -25.95
CA ALA A 74 -0.27 -4.86 -25.34
C ALA A 74 0.77 -4.35 -26.35
N ASN A 75 0.79 -4.90 -27.57
CA ASN A 75 1.69 -4.52 -28.66
C ASN A 75 1.13 -3.39 -29.55
N GLY A 76 -0.06 -2.86 -29.23
CA GLY A 76 -0.72 -1.82 -30.01
C GLY A 76 -1.43 -2.32 -31.28
N VAL A 77 -1.57 -3.63 -31.46
CA VAL A 77 -2.32 -4.19 -32.60
C VAL A 77 -3.82 -4.06 -32.33
N ALA A 78 -4.57 -3.63 -33.35
CA ALA A 78 -6.02 -3.49 -33.29
C ALA A 78 -6.71 -4.79 -32.86
N VAL A 79 -7.70 -4.68 -31.97
CA VAL A 79 -8.51 -5.82 -31.51
C VAL A 79 -9.90 -5.70 -32.13
N LEU A 80 -10.29 -6.73 -32.87
CA LEU A 80 -11.48 -6.80 -33.72
C LEU A 80 -12.53 -7.77 -33.17
N GLY A 81 -13.79 -7.60 -33.56
CA GLY A 81 -14.86 -8.56 -33.29
C GLY A 81 -15.53 -8.41 -31.93
N LEU A 82 -15.36 -7.26 -31.27
CA LEU A 82 -16.23 -6.88 -30.15
C LEU A 82 -17.67 -6.74 -30.67
N ASN A 83 -18.63 -7.23 -29.90
CA ASN A 83 -20.06 -7.04 -30.15
C ASN A 83 -20.80 -6.79 -28.82
N LYS A 84 -22.10 -6.48 -28.91
CA LYS A 84 -22.91 -6.11 -27.75
C LYS A 84 -23.18 -7.27 -26.77
N ASP A 85 -22.98 -8.53 -27.19
CA ASP A 85 -23.30 -9.70 -26.38
C ASP A 85 -22.17 -10.07 -25.41
N TYR A 86 -20.99 -9.44 -25.54
CA TYR A 86 -19.97 -9.46 -24.49
C TYR A 86 -20.47 -8.71 -23.25
N ASP A 87 -19.86 -8.97 -22.08
CA ASP A 87 -20.14 -8.22 -20.85
C ASP A 87 -19.46 -6.84 -20.90
N LEU A 88 -20.00 -6.00 -21.79
CA LEU A 88 -19.59 -4.63 -22.10
C LEU A 88 -20.65 -3.67 -21.54
N ARG A 89 -20.21 -2.73 -20.69
CA ARG A 89 -21.10 -1.75 -20.07
C ARG A 89 -20.50 -0.35 -20.11
N PHE A 90 -21.39 0.64 -20.13
CA PHE A 90 -21.05 2.06 -20.21
C PHE A 90 -21.70 2.86 -19.10
N GLY A 91 -20.94 3.77 -18.49
CA GLY A 91 -21.43 4.77 -17.53
C GLY A 91 -21.27 6.19 -18.08
N ILE A 92 -22.11 7.11 -17.61
CA ILE A 92 -22.02 8.54 -17.92
C ILE A 92 -22.40 9.35 -16.68
N ALA A 93 -21.54 10.30 -16.30
CA ALA A 93 -21.71 11.14 -15.12
C ALA A 93 -21.27 12.58 -15.37
N GLN A 94 -21.93 13.53 -14.71
CA GLN A 94 -21.58 14.94 -14.70
C GLN A 94 -20.78 15.31 -13.46
N LEU A 95 -19.79 16.18 -13.64
CA LEU A 95 -19.06 16.82 -12.55
C LEU A 95 -19.78 18.12 -12.17
N THR A 96 -20.76 18.01 -11.27
CA THR A 96 -21.65 19.11 -10.89
C THR A 96 -21.07 19.90 -9.71
N HIS A 97 -21.10 21.24 -9.78
CA HIS A 97 -20.81 22.09 -8.63
C HIS A 97 -21.98 22.05 -7.65
N VAL A 98 -21.73 21.63 -6.41
CA VAL A 98 -22.76 21.47 -5.38
C VAL A 98 -22.61 22.53 -4.30
N THR A 99 -23.70 23.25 -4.05
CA THR A 99 -23.84 24.19 -2.94
C THR A 99 -25.07 23.82 -2.11
N GLU A 100 -25.03 24.05 -0.81
CA GLU A 100 -26.12 23.75 0.12
C GLU A 100 -26.29 24.85 1.16
N THR A 101 -27.52 25.26 1.41
CA THR A 101 -27.85 26.09 2.59
C THR A 101 -28.00 25.16 3.81
N ILE A 102 -27.10 25.27 4.78
CA ILE A 102 -27.16 24.51 6.03
C ILE A 102 -27.82 25.37 7.11
N GLY A 103 -28.82 24.80 7.81
CA GLY A 103 -29.54 25.48 8.88
C GLY A 103 -30.75 26.29 8.39
N GLU A 104 -31.40 27.00 9.30
CA GLU A 104 -32.57 27.83 9.02
C GLU A 104 -32.42 29.22 9.66
N GLY A 105 -33.10 30.23 9.09
CA GLY A 105 -33.14 31.57 9.67
C GLY A 105 -31.81 32.33 9.61
N GLU A 106 -31.52 33.12 10.65
CA GLU A 106 -30.31 33.97 10.71
C GLU A 106 -29.00 33.19 10.90
N GLU A 107 -29.08 31.91 11.30
CA GLU A 107 -27.92 31.01 11.49
C GLU A 107 -27.61 30.17 10.24
N ALA A 108 -28.43 30.29 9.18
CA ALA A 108 -28.21 29.57 7.94
C ALA A 108 -26.91 30.03 7.26
N ARG A 109 -26.12 29.07 6.77
CA ARG A 109 -24.92 29.37 5.98
C ARG A 109 -24.96 28.67 4.63
N GLU A 110 -24.41 29.34 3.62
CA GLU A 110 -24.14 28.71 2.34
C GLU A 110 -22.84 27.90 2.42
N ALA A 111 -22.91 26.63 2.07
CA ALA A 111 -21.79 25.72 1.99
C ALA A 111 -21.47 25.43 0.53
N ASP A 112 -20.20 25.59 0.16
CA ASP A 112 -19.67 25.15 -1.13
C ASP A 112 -19.00 23.78 -0.95
N TRP A 113 -19.66 22.74 -1.47
CA TRP A 113 -19.17 21.35 -1.43
C TRP A 113 -18.29 20.99 -2.63
N GLY A 114 -17.97 21.98 -3.46
CA GLY A 114 -17.18 21.81 -4.66
C GLY A 114 -17.86 20.92 -5.69
N PHE A 115 -17.05 20.31 -6.54
CA PHE A 115 -17.55 19.52 -7.65
C PHE A 115 -17.72 18.05 -7.27
N GLN A 116 -18.89 17.45 -7.48
CA GLN A 116 -19.19 16.05 -7.17
C GLN A 116 -19.70 15.32 -8.41
N TRP A 117 -19.34 14.03 -8.54
CA TRP A 117 -19.84 13.20 -9.63
C TRP A 117 -21.31 12.84 -9.39
N GLN A 118 -22.12 13.08 -10.42
CA GLN A 118 -23.54 12.73 -10.48
C GLN A 118 -23.78 11.87 -11.72
N ALA A 119 -23.93 10.56 -11.53
CA ALA A 119 -24.26 9.65 -12.61
C ALA A 119 -25.68 9.93 -13.12
N TYR A 120 -25.90 9.84 -14.43
CA TYR A 120 -27.25 9.98 -15.01
C TYR A 120 -28.10 8.71 -14.87
N ILE A 121 -27.45 7.56 -14.66
CA ILE A 121 -28.11 6.27 -14.52
C ILE A 121 -28.16 5.92 -13.03
N ASN A 122 -29.33 6.06 -12.41
CA ASN A 122 -29.54 5.70 -11.00
C ASN A 122 -30.74 4.78 -10.85
N SER A 123 -30.74 3.99 -9.78
CA SER A 123 -31.91 3.24 -9.34
C SER A 123 -32.13 3.43 -7.85
N LEU A 124 -33.39 3.58 -7.43
CA LEU A 124 -33.76 3.52 -6.03
C LEU A 124 -33.83 2.05 -5.61
N LYS A 125 -33.02 1.66 -4.64
CA LYS A 125 -33.02 0.32 -4.05
C LYS A 125 -33.77 0.33 -2.73
N GLN A 126 -34.61 -0.66 -2.54
CA GLN A 126 -35.30 -0.91 -1.28
C GLN A 126 -34.48 -1.92 -0.47
N PRO A 127 -34.41 -1.79 0.86
CA PRO A 127 -33.80 -2.81 1.70
C PRO A 127 -34.58 -4.12 1.54
N THR A 128 -33.85 -5.20 1.34
CA THR A 128 -34.39 -6.56 1.31
C THR A 128 -34.32 -7.19 2.71
N THR A 129 -34.12 -8.51 2.81
CA THR A 129 -33.97 -9.17 4.11
C THR A 129 -32.62 -8.84 4.72
N VAL A 130 -32.66 -8.12 5.84
CA VAL A 130 -31.47 -7.83 6.65
C VAL A 130 -30.99 -9.13 7.30
N PRO A 131 -29.69 -9.43 7.28
CA PRO A 131 -29.15 -10.60 7.97
C PRO A 131 -29.45 -10.58 9.48
N ASP A 132 -30.03 -11.66 10.01
CA ASP A 132 -30.37 -11.78 11.43
C ASP A 132 -29.12 -11.70 12.31
N GLY A 133 -29.21 -10.95 13.41
CA GLY A 133 -28.16 -10.88 14.43
C GLY A 133 -26.94 -10.03 14.04
N VAL A 134 -27.05 -9.17 13.02
CA VAL A 134 -25.99 -8.24 12.62
C VAL A 134 -26.28 -6.84 13.13
N ASP A 135 -25.47 -6.38 14.09
CA ASP A 135 -25.56 -5.03 14.64
C ASP A 135 -25.00 -3.97 13.68
N ASN A 136 -25.25 -2.69 13.98
CA ASN A 136 -24.76 -1.51 13.25
C ASN A 136 -25.30 -1.40 11.81
N LEU A 137 -26.49 -1.93 11.54
CA LEU A 137 -27.23 -1.74 10.29
C LEU A 137 -28.43 -0.83 10.54
N SER A 138 -28.66 0.14 9.65
CA SER A 138 -29.82 1.03 9.65
C SER A 138 -30.53 1.01 8.29
N PRO A 139 -31.24 -0.09 7.96
CA PRO A 139 -31.80 -0.31 6.63
C PRO A 139 -32.76 0.82 6.21
N SER A 140 -32.61 1.30 4.99
CA SER A 140 -33.42 2.38 4.42
C SER A 140 -33.37 2.36 2.89
N PRO A 141 -34.36 2.93 2.18
CA PRO A 141 -34.25 3.10 0.73
C PRO A 141 -33.04 3.97 0.38
N GLN A 142 -32.22 3.53 -0.58
CA GLN A 142 -31.00 4.23 -1.00
C GLN A 142 -30.94 4.30 -2.52
N TYR A 143 -30.43 5.41 -3.07
CA TYR A 143 -30.08 5.45 -4.50
C TYR A 143 -28.77 4.71 -4.73
N GLN A 144 -28.61 4.16 -5.93
CA GLN A 144 -27.35 3.60 -6.40
C GLN A 144 -27.16 3.97 -7.87
N ALA A 145 -26.04 4.62 -8.16
CA ALA A 145 -25.60 4.83 -9.53
C ALA A 145 -25.29 3.49 -10.21
N GLY A 146 -25.53 3.43 -11.52
CA GLY A 146 -25.34 2.25 -12.34
C GLY A 146 -24.65 2.54 -13.66
N VAL A 147 -24.61 1.50 -14.50
CA VAL A 147 -24.14 1.52 -15.88
C VAL A 147 -25.19 0.85 -16.76
N GLU A 148 -25.20 1.17 -18.04
CA GLU A 148 -26.03 0.48 -19.02
C GLU A 148 -25.24 -0.63 -19.72
N ALA A 149 -25.87 -1.77 -19.93
CA ALA A 149 -25.26 -2.88 -20.65
C ALA A 149 -25.49 -2.70 -22.16
N ALA A 150 -24.43 -2.83 -22.96
CA ALA A 150 -24.53 -2.72 -24.42
C ALA A 150 -25.50 -3.76 -25.01
N SER A 151 -25.59 -4.94 -24.38
CA SER A 151 -26.49 -6.03 -24.78
C SER A 151 -27.97 -5.66 -24.79
N ALA A 152 -28.37 -4.58 -24.10
CA ALA A 152 -29.76 -4.12 -24.05
C ALA A 152 -30.17 -3.27 -25.27
N CYS A 153 -29.24 -2.94 -26.17
CA CYS A 153 -29.50 -2.15 -27.36
C CYS A 153 -28.87 -2.75 -28.62
N GLU A 154 -29.70 -3.09 -29.60
CA GLU A 154 -29.28 -3.78 -30.82
C GLU A 154 -28.40 -2.93 -31.75
N THR A 155 -28.55 -1.60 -31.71
CA THR A 155 -27.91 -0.68 -32.68
C THR A 155 -26.95 0.31 -32.02
N CYS A 156 -26.75 0.23 -30.71
CA CYS A 156 -25.97 1.22 -29.99
C CYS A 156 -24.45 1.06 -30.21
N LEU A 157 -23.97 -0.17 -30.38
CA LEU A 157 -22.56 -0.44 -30.67
C LEU A 157 -22.34 -0.62 -32.17
N VAL A 158 -21.37 0.10 -32.72
CA VAL A 158 -20.93 0.01 -34.11
C VAL A 158 -19.44 -0.39 -34.13
N ASP A 159 -19.11 -1.48 -34.83
CA ASP A 159 -17.73 -1.87 -35.14
C ASP A 159 -17.35 -1.28 -36.51
N ASN A 160 -16.28 -0.49 -36.55
CA ASN A 160 -15.79 0.15 -37.78
C ASN A 160 -14.87 -0.77 -38.60
N GLY A 161 -14.57 -1.96 -38.10
CA GLY A 161 -13.76 -2.99 -38.77
C GLY A 161 -12.26 -2.75 -38.73
N ASP A 162 -11.79 -1.71 -38.04
CA ASP A 162 -10.39 -1.30 -37.92
C ASP A 162 -9.85 -1.31 -36.49
N GLY A 163 -10.65 -1.80 -35.53
CA GLY A 163 -10.37 -1.79 -34.10
C GLY A 163 -10.86 -0.54 -33.38
N SER A 164 -11.46 0.41 -34.12
CA SER A 164 -12.29 1.47 -33.55
C SER A 164 -13.76 1.08 -33.52
N TYR A 165 -14.47 1.61 -32.53
CA TYR A 165 -15.87 1.35 -32.26
C TYR A 165 -16.56 2.64 -31.84
N SER A 166 -17.85 2.73 -32.10
CA SER A 166 -18.70 3.82 -31.63
C SER A 166 -19.82 3.24 -30.75
N TYR A 167 -20.12 3.89 -29.63
CA TYR A 167 -21.24 3.54 -28.77
C TYR A 167 -22.16 4.75 -28.56
N SER A 168 -23.43 4.61 -28.92
CA SER A 168 -24.49 5.57 -28.60
C SER A 168 -25.20 5.13 -27.33
N TYR A 169 -25.24 6.00 -26.31
CA TYR A 169 -25.88 5.69 -25.04
C TYR A 169 -27.40 5.51 -25.18
N GLN A 170 -27.95 4.61 -24.38
CA GLN A 170 -29.39 4.35 -24.28
C GLN A 170 -30.07 5.43 -23.45
N VAL A 171 -29.42 5.87 -22.37
CA VAL A 171 -29.89 7.01 -21.57
C VAL A 171 -29.78 8.32 -22.35
N ASN A 172 -30.84 9.14 -22.30
CA ASN A 172 -30.78 10.52 -22.75
C ASN A 172 -30.51 11.43 -21.55
N ILE A 173 -29.36 12.09 -21.52
CA ILE A 173 -28.91 12.87 -20.35
C ILE A 173 -29.67 14.19 -20.16
N ALA A 174 -30.41 14.66 -21.17
CA ALA A 174 -31.23 15.87 -21.06
C ALA A 174 -32.59 15.61 -20.37
N GLU A 175 -32.99 14.34 -20.19
CA GLU A 175 -34.33 13.95 -19.73
C GLU A 175 -34.33 13.27 -18.34
N VAL A 176 -33.20 13.26 -17.62
CA VAL A 176 -33.06 12.54 -16.34
C VAL A 176 -33.69 13.30 -15.17
N THR A 177 -34.91 12.90 -14.81
CA THR A 177 -35.66 13.45 -13.66
C THR A 177 -35.91 12.45 -12.54
N GLU A 178 -35.91 11.15 -12.85
CA GLU A 178 -36.26 10.06 -11.94
C GLU A 178 -35.23 8.92 -12.03
N PRO A 179 -35.01 8.15 -10.95
CA PRO A 179 -35.51 8.38 -9.58
C PRO A 179 -34.74 9.49 -8.85
N LEU A 180 -33.71 10.05 -9.50
CA LEU A 180 -32.90 11.15 -9.01
C LEU A 180 -32.64 12.11 -10.17
N ALA A 181 -33.12 13.36 -10.03
CA ALA A 181 -32.98 14.37 -11.07
C ALA A 181 -31.54 14.85 -11.19
N ILE A 182 -30.96 14.78 -12.40
CA ILE A 182 -29.64 15.31 -12.72
C ILE A 182 -29.79 16.30 -13.86
N ALA A 183 -29.63 17.59 -13.56
CA ALA A 183 -29.72 18.64 -14.57
C ALA A 183 -28.45 18.66 -15.43
N TYR A 184 -28.59 18.36 -16.72
CA TYR A 184 -27.50 18.48 -17.68
C TYR A 184 -27.04 19.93 -17.83
N ASP A 185 -25.72 20.11 -17.76
CA ASP A 185 -25.01 21.35 -18.01
C ASP A 185 -23.89 21.09 -19.01
N ALA A 186 -23.94 21.79 -20.15
CA ALA A 186 -22.95 21.64 -21.22
C ALA A 186 -21.58 22.22 -20.84
N ASP A 187 -21.52 23.14 -19.87
CA ASP A 187 -20.27 23.68 -19.35
C ASP A 187 -19.68 22.82 -18.23
N ALA A 188 -20.47 21.93 -17.62
CA ALA A 188 -19.97 20.94 -16.69
C ALA A 188 -19.20 19.84 -17.43
N THR A 189 -18.10 19.39 -16.81
CA THR A 189 -17.34 18.26 -17.35
C THR A 189 -18.13 16.97 -17.20
N GLN A 190 -18.18 16.19 -18.26
CA GLN A 190 -18.83 14.88 -18.32
C GLN A 190 -17.76 13.80 -18.32
N ARG A 191 -18.04 12.67 -17.69
CA ARG A 191 -17.20 11.47 -17.67
C ARG A 191 -17.96 10.29 -18.25
N ALA A 192 -17.47 9.77 -19.37
CA ALA A 192 -17.87 8.47 -19.90
C ALA A 192 -16.96 7.40 -19.29
N THR A 193 -17.52 6.26 -18.92
CA THR A 193 -16.76 5.10 -18.46
C THR A 193 -17.15 3.85 -19.24
N LEU A 194 -16.19 2.95 -19.45
CA LEU A 194 -16.39 1.63 -20.04
C LEU A 194 -15.84 0.58 -19.08
N GLU A 195 -16.60 -0.50 -18.90
CA GLU A 195 -16.14 -1.74 -18.27
C GLU A 195 -16.39 -2.92 -19.21
N LEU A 196 -15.32 -3.64 -19.54
CA LEU A 196 -15.35 -4.82 -20.40
C LEU A 196 -14.70 -5.98 -19.67
N LYS A 197 -15.50 -7.00 -19.38
CA LYS A 197 -15.03 -8.24 -18.75
C LYS A 197 -15.07 -9.38 -19.77
N LEU A 198 -13.90 -9.88 -20.13
CA LEU A 198 -13.73 -11.12 -20.87
C LEU A 198 -13.29 -12.24 -19.91
N PRO A 199 -13.44 -13.52 -20.30
CA PRO A 199 -12.96 -14.64 -19.49
C PRO A 199 -11.46 -14.57 -19.16
N GLN A 200 -10.65 -14.02 -20.08
CA GLN A 200 -9.19 -13.98 -19.98
C GLN A 200 -8.61 -12.62 -19.54
N VAL A 201 -9.38 -11.53 -19.63
CA VAL A 201 -8.87 -10.17 -19.36
C VAL A 201 -10.01 -9.20 -19.02
N THR A 202 -9.71 -8.24 -18.15
CA THR A 202 -10.58 -7.09 -17.85
C THR A 202 -9.97 -5.83 -18.41
N ALA A 203 -10.81 -4.93 -18.94
CA ALA A 203 -10.39 -3.58 -19.28
C ALA A 203 -11.41 -2.55 -18.76
N ASN A 204 -10.89 -1.43 -18.26
CA ASN A 204 -11.65 -0.23 -17.97
C ASN A 204 -11.07 0.94 -18.76
N ALA A 205 -11.91 1.92 -19.07
CA ALA A 205 -11.49 3.21 -19.60
C ALA A 205 -12.44 4.30 -19.13
N HIS A 206 -11.95 5.54 -19.14
CA HIS A 206 -12.76 6.73 -18.92
C HIS A 206 -12.40 7.82 -19.94
N TYR A 207 -13.28 8.79 -20.10
CA TYR A 207 -13.06 9.98 -20.94
C TYR A 207 -13.75 11.17 -20.29
N ASP A 208 -12.97 12.20 -19.98
CA ASP A 208 -13.47 13.46 -19.42
C ASP A 208 -13.46 14.52 -20.50
N TRP A 209 -14.59 15.21 -20.70
CA TRP A 209 -14.70 16.30 -21.65
C TRP A 209 -15.76 17.32 -21.24
N GLN A 210 -15.63 18.55 -21.74
CA GLN A 210 -16.65 19.58 -21.61
C GLN A 210 -17.49 19.67 -22.90
N PRO A 211 -18.79 19.34 -22.89
CA PRO A 211 -19.63 19.33 -24.10
C PRO A 211 -19.71 20.67 -24.83
N SER A 212 -19.72 21.80 -24.13
CA SER A 212 -19.87 23.13 -24.73
C SER A 212 -18.69 23.55 -25.61
N SER A 213 -17.49 23.04 -25.32
CA SER A 213 -16.24 23.39 -26.02
C SER A 213 -15.61 22.23 -26.77
N GLY A 214 -15.93 20.99 -26.41
CA GLY A 214 -15.22 19.78 -26.87
C GLY A 214 -13.84 19.60 -26.26
N ASN A 215 -13.45 20.44 -25.28
CA ASN A 215 -12.13 20.35 -24.64
C ASN A 215 -12.05 19.15 -23.70
N THR A 216 -10.90 18.48 -23.72
CA THR A 216 -10.53 17.39 -22.79
C THR A 216 -9.44 17.82 -21.80
N GLU A 217 -8.81 18.96 -22.05
CA GLU A 217 -7.77 19.57 -21.22
C GLU A 217 -8.15 21.00 -20.86
N GLY A 218 -7.62 21.52 -19.75
CA GLY A 218 -7.96 22.87 -19.29
C GLY A 218 -9.41 23.02 -18.81
N ILE A 219 -10.09 21.91 -18.53
CA ILE A 219 -11.45 21.84 -18.00
C ILE A 219 -11.44 21.54 -16.50
N GLN A 220 -12.60 21.71 -15.83
CA GLN A 220 -12.75 21.29 -14.44
C GLN A 220 -12.62 19.77 -14.32
N THR A 221 -11.83 19.29 -13.36
CA THR A 221 -11.61 17.85 -13.13
C THR A 221 -11.74 17.49 -11.64
N ARG A 222 -11.78 16.20 -11.33
CA ARG A 222 -11.75 15.69 -9.95
C ARG A 222 -10.81 14.48 -9.84
N ASN A 223 -9.56 14.68 -10.25
CA ASN A 223 -8.49 13.69 -10.16
C ASN A 223 -7.69 13.95 -8.87
N VAL A 224 -7.91 13.11 -7.85
CA VAL A 224 -7.47 13.39 -6.46
C VAL A 224 -6.40 12.43 -5.95
N VAL A 225 -6.48 11.15 -6.35
CA VAL A 225 -5.58 10.07 -5.90
C VAL A 225 -5.12 9.25 -7.10
N THR A 226 -3.99 8.53 -6.96
CA THR A 226 -3.51 7.57 -7.96
C THR A 226 -3.59 6.15 -7.41
N ILE A 227 -3.78 5.17 -8.29
CA ILE A 227 -3.80 3.76 -7.87
C ILE A 227 -2.43 3.27 -7.40
N ASP A 228 -1.34 3.90 -7.86
CA ASP A 228 0.03 3.60 -7.43
C ASP A 228 0.22 3.85 -5.92
N ALA A 229 -0.44 4.88 -5.37
CA ALA A 229 -0.44 5.09 -3.92
C ALA A 229 -1.12 3.92 -3.19
N CYS A 230 -2.20 3.37 -3.76
CA CYS A 230 -2.90 2.20 -3.22
C CYS A 230 -2.03 0.93 -3.29
N TYR A 231 -1.31 0.72 -4.39
CA TYR A 231 -0.40 -0.42 -4.60
C TYR A 231 0.82 -0.43 -3.69
N THR A 232 1.05 0.65 -2.93
CA THR A 232 2.03 0.62 -1.82
C THR A 232 1.66 -0.43 -0.76
N CYS A 233 0.37 -0.72 -0.58
CA CYS A 233 -0.13 -1.73 0.38
C CYS A 233 -0.92 -2.85 -0.28
N HIS A 234 -1.60 -2.58 -1.39
CA HIS A 234 -2.48 -3.53 -2.05
C HIS A 234 -1.76 -4.35 -3.11
N GLN A 235 -1.85 -5.67 -3.00
CA GLN A 235 -1.71 -6.54 -4.16
C GLN A 235 -2.74 -6.13 -5.23
N PRO A 236 -2.37 -6.01 -6.52
CA PRO A 236 -3.27 -5.49 -7.55
C PRO A 236 -4.62 -6.19 -7.60
N ASP A 237 -4.62 -7.53 -7.52
CA ASP A 237 -5.81 -8.38 -7.51
C ASP A 237 -6.80 -8.01 -6.40
N SER A 238 -6.33 -7.50 -5.26
CA SER A 238 -7.18 -7.09 -4.13
C SER A 238 -8.02 -5.84 -4.41
N LEU A 239 -7.67 -5.08 -5.45
CA LEU A 239 -8.41 -3.91 -5.93
C LEU A 239 -9.20 -4.19 -7.21
N GLU A 240 -9.19 -5.43 -7.70
CA GLU A 240 -10.06 -5.87 -8.78
C GLU A 240 -11.47 -6.23 -8.25
N LEU A 241 -12.24 -5.20 -7.94
CA LEU A 241 -13.52 -5.34 -7.22
C LEU A 241 -14.67 -5.81 -8.14
N HIS A 242 -15.76 -6.23 -7.49
CA HIS A 242 -17.00 -6.67 -8.14
C HIS A 242 -16.81 -7.84 -9.12
N GLY A 243 -16.07 -8.88 -8.70
CA GLY A 243 -15.75 -10.04 -9.55
C GLY A 243 -14.63 -9.75 -10.55
N GLY A 244 -13.76 -8.79 -10.24
CA GLY A 244 -12.61 -8.44 -11.05
C GLY A 244 -12.94 -7.67 -12.32
N ARG A 245 -14.06 -6.95 -12.37
CA ARG A 245 -14.49 -6.18 -13.56
C ARG A 245 -14.22 -4.68 -13.47
N ARG A 246 -13.93 -4.19 -12.26
CA ARG A 246 -13.65 -2.77 -11.98
C ARG A 246 -12.28 -2.65 -11.35
N ILE A 247 -11.38 -1.97 -12.07
CA ILE A 247 -9.95 -1.88 -11.76
C ILE A 247 -9.44 -0.43 -11.77
N ALA A 248 -10.14 0.50 -12.43
CA ALA A 248 -9.72 1.90 -12.53
C ALA A 248 -10.48 2.80 -11.54
N LEU A 249 -9.76 3.71 -10.88
CA LEU A 249 -10.33 4.62 -9.87
C LEU A 249 -11.41 5.53 -10.47
N GLU A 250 -11.26 5.93 -11.73
CA GLU A 250 -12.22 6.79 -12.41
C GLU A 250 -13.56 6.09 -12.64
N ASN A 251 -13.55 4.77 -12.88
CA ASN A 251 -14.75 3.94 -12.90
C ASN A 251 -15.38 3.87 -11.50
N CYS A 252 -14.58 3.67 -10.45
CA CYS A 252 -15.06 3.68 -9.07
C CYS A 252 -15.78 4.98 -8.74
N ALA A 253 -15.13 6.13 -8.98
CA ALA A 253 -15.67 7.46 -8.67
C ALA A 253 -16.91 7.83 -9.51
N SER A 254 -17.11 7.20 -10.67
CA SER A 254 -18.30 7.41 -11.50
C SER A 254 -19.57 6.73 -10.97
N CYS A 255 -19.44 5.67 -10.15
CA CYS A 255 -20.58 4.96 -9.55
C CYS A 255 -20.68 5.18 -8.03
N HIS A 256 -19.57 5.29 -7.32
CA HIS A 256 -19.54 5.57 -5.89
C HIS A 256 -19.74 7.09 -5.66
N THR A 257 -20.92 7.58 -5.99
CA THR A 257 -21.31 9.00 -5.92
C THR A 257 -21.82 9.41 -4.54
N ALA A 258 -21.88 10.71 -4.27
CA ALA A 258 -22.34 11.25 -2.98
C ALA A 258 -23.80 10.91 -2.65
N THR A 259 -24.60 10.58 -3.66
CA THR A 259 -26.00 10.19 -3.50
C THR A 259 -26.20 8.67 -3.37
N SER A 260 -25.13 7.87 -3.45
CA SER A 260 -25.22 6.42 -3.45
C SER A 260 -25.06 5.82 -2.05
N GLY A 261 -25.93 4.86 -1.71
CA GLY A 261 -25.90 4.13 -0.44
C GLY A 261 -26.21 2.64 -0.57
N ASP A 262 -25.85 1.86 0.45
CA ASP A 262 -26.27 0.47 0.61
C ASP A 262 -27.61 0.43 1.37
N PRO A 263 -28.71 -0.05 0.77
CA PRO A 263 -30.03 0.00 1.39
C PRO A 263 -30.15 -0.89 2.63
N GLU A 264 -29.45 -2.04 2.68
CA GLU A 264 -29.52 -2.95 3.83
C GLU A 264 -28.80 -2.42 5.08
N SER A 265 -27.71 -1.66 4.91
CA SER A 265 -26.99 -1.04 6.05
C SER A 265 -27.37 0.42 6.30
N GLY A 266 -27.92 1.12 5.30
CA GLY A 266 -28.11 2.57 5.30
C GLY A 266 -26.83 3.38 5.19
N ASN A 267 -25.67 2.73 5.03
CA ASN A 267 -24.39 3.42 4.93
C ASN A 267 -24.19 4.02 3.53
N SER A 268 -23.58 5.21 3.49
CA SER A 268 -23.09 5.79 2.24
C SER A 268 -22.05 4.88 1.60
N VAL A 269 -22.12 4.75 0.28
CA VAL A 269 -21.08 4.13 -0.55
C VAL A 269 -20.42 5.17 -1.45
N GLU A 270 -20.49 6.46 -1.13
CA GLU A 270 -19.69 7.49 -1.80
C GLU A 270 -18.21 7.11 -1.73
N PHE A 271 -17.46 7.32 -2.82
CA PHE A 271 -16.04 6.94 -2.92
C PHE A 271 -15.22 7.49 -1.76
N THR A 272 -15.42 8.76 -1.41
CA THR A 272 -14.75 9.41 -0.26
C THR A 272 -15.10 8.71 1.06
N TYR A 273 -16.40 8.50 1.32
CA TYR A 273 -16.87 7.92 2.58
C TYR A 273 -16.44 6.46 2.73
N LEU A 274 -16.69 5.68 1.69
CA LEU A 274 -16.36 4.26 1.61
C LEU A 274 -14.89 4.03 1.91
N ILE A 275 -13.98 4.67 1.18
CA ILE A 275 -12.54 4.41 1.33
C ILE A 275 -12.04 4.84 2.71
N HIS A 276 -12.44 6.01 3.21
CA HIS A 276 -12.04 6.45 4.56
C HIS A 276 -12.59 5.53 5.66
N ALA A 277 -13.86 5.14 5.59
CA ALA A 277 -14.48 4.29 6.62
C ALA A 277 -13.88 2.87 6.64
N ILE A 278 -13.59 2.30 5.47
CA ILE A 278 -12.89 1.01 5.34
C ILE A 278 -11.53 1.05 6.05
N HIS A 279 -10.72 2.08 5.76
CA HIS A 279 -9.36 2.17 6.30
C HIS A 279 -9.32 2.68 7.74
N ARG A 280 -10.37 3.33 8.24
CA ARG A 280 -10.50 3.56 9.67
C ARG A 280 -10.74 2.25 10.42
N GLY A 281 -11.51 1.33 9.82
CA GLY A 281 -11.57 -0.08 10.19
C GLY A 281 -11.89 -0.31 11.67
N ALA A 282 -11.09 -1.17 12.30
CA ALA A 282 -11.22 -1.54 13.72
C ALA A 282 -11.08 -0.36 14.69
N GLU A 283 -10.45 0.73 14.27
CA GLU A 283 -10.24 1.93 15.08
C GLU A 283 -11.39 2.94 14.93
N ARG A 284 -12.42 2.64 14.12
CA ARG A 284 -13.58 3.50 13.93
C ARG A 284 -14.53 3.40 15.12
N HIS A 285 -14.74 4.52 15.80
CA HIS A 285 -15.58 4.62 16.99
C HIS A 285 -16.40 5.91 16.96
N THR A 286 -17.40 5.97 17.83
CA THR A 286 -18.23 7.15 18.10
C THR A 286 -18.39 7.31 19.60
N TYR A 287 -19.11 8.34 20.04
CA TYR A 287 -19.50 8.50 21.43
C TYR A 287 -21.02 8.31 21.60
N ASP A 288 -21.44 7.63 22.66
CA ASP A 288 -22.85 7.49 23.01
C ASP A 288 -23.40 8.76 23.68
N ALA A 289 -24.67 8.72 24.11
CA ALA A 289 -25.33 9.85 24.76
C ALA A 289 -24.71 10.20 26.13
N ASP A 290 -24.10 9.23 26.80
CA ASP A 290 -23.44 9.39 28.10
C ASP A 290 -21.97 9.86 27.95
N GLY A 291 -21.48 9.93 26.71
CA GLY A 291 -20.13 10.34 26.38
C GLY A 291 -19.10 9.21 26.47
N ASN A 292 -19.53 7.95 26.49
CA ASN A 292 -18.62 6.80 26.41
C ASN A 292 -18.26 6.52 24.96
N GLU A 293 -17.00 6.14 24.73
CA GLU A 293 -16.53 5.68 23.43
C GLU A 293 -17.10 4.29 23.13
N VAL A 294 -17.68 4.13 21.94
CA VAL A 294 -18.27 2.86 21.48
C VAL A 294 -17.84 2.56 20.04
N PRO A 295 -17.60 1.28 19.68
CA PRO A 295 -17.26 0.90 18.32
C PRO A 295 -18.33 1.32 17.31
N ALA A 296 -17.90 1.83 16.16
CA ALA A 296 -18.76 2.24 15.06
C ALA A 296 -18.29 1.62 13.72
N PRO A 297 -18.25 0.28 13.63
CA PRO A 297 -17.76 -0.41 12.44
C PRO A 297 -18.60 -0.02 11.21
N TYR A 298 -17.92 0.21 10.09
CA TYR A 298 -18.57 0.40 8.80
C TYR A 298 -18.92 -0.96 8.22
N LYS A 299 -20.18 -1.18 7.84
CA LYS A 299 -20.66 -2.46 7.32
C LYS A 299 -21.47 -2.26 6.04
N ILE A 300 -21.28 -3.13 5.07
CA ILE A 300 -22.05 -3.15 3.82
C ILE A 300 -22.59 -4.55 3.59
N VAL A 301 -23.85 -4.65 3.15
CA VAL A 301 -24.41 -5.91 2.67
C VAL A 301 -24.27 -5.96 1.15
N GLY A 302 -23.41 -6.87 0.69
CA GLY A 302 -23.02 -6.99 -0.70
C GLY A 302 -23.82 -8.02 -1.49
N TYR A 303 -23.18 -8.53 -2.54
CA TYR A 303 -23.78 -9.48 -3.47
C TYR A 303 -24.27 -10.75 -2.77
N GLY A 304 -25.53 -11.13 -3.01
CA GLY A 304 -26.12 -12.33 -2.41
C GLY A 304 -26.41 -12.22 -0.91
N GLY A 305 -26.43 -11.00 -0.34
CA GLY A 305 -26.68 -10.78 1.09
C GLY A 305 -25.43 -10.96 1.97
N SER A 306 -24.22 -10.96 1.38
CA SER A 306 -22.98 -11.14 2.12
C SER A 306 -22.66 -9.91 2.97
N VAL A 307 -22.47 -10.09 4.28
CA VAL A 307 -22.07 -9.01 5.18
C VAL A 307 -20.57 -8.78 5.09
N HIS A 308 -20.17 -7.57 4.69
CA HIS A 308 -18.81 -7.09 4.72
C HIS A 308 -18.65 -6.19 5.95
N ASP A 309 -18.12 -6.74 7.04
CA ASP A 309 -17.84 -6.00 8.27
C ASP A 309 -16.41 -5.45 8.23
N TYR A 310 -16.26 -4.15 7.93
CA TYR A 310 -14.95 -3.51 7.85
C TYR A 310 -14.36 -3.21 9.23
N GLY A 311 -15.08 -3.49 10.33
CA GLY A 311 -14.55 -3.42 11.70
C GLY A 311 -13.39 -4.39 11.98
N VAL A 312 -13.14 -5.36 11.10
CA VAL A 312 -11.99 -6.28 11.19
C VAL A 312 -10.73 -5.75 10.50
N VAL A 313 -10.81 -4.60 9.81
CA VAL A 313 -9.68 -4.02 9.09
C VAL A 313 -8.71 -3.37 10.06
N GLY A 314 -7.49 -3.91 10.15
CA GLY A 314 -6.37 -3.29 10.86
C GLY A 314 -5.50 -2.47 9.91
N PHE A 315 -5.69 -1.15 9.86
CA PHE A 315 -4.87 -0.28 9.02
C PHE A 315 -3.42 -0.23 9.52
N PRO A 316 -2.41 -0.48 8.65
CA PRO A 316 -1.04 -0.70 9.12
C PRO A 316 -0.31 0.59 9.50
N ARG A 317 -0.74 1.76 9.00
CA ARG A 317 -0.04 3.04 9.15
C ARG A 317 -0.15 3.56 10.57
N LYS A 318 0.98 3.89 11.19
CA LYS A 318 1.08 4.58 12.46
C LYS A 318 2.06 5.76 12.35
N PRO A 319 1.62 6.96 12.73
CA PRO A 319 0.25 7.36 13.06
C PRO A 319 -0.70 7.28 11.85
N ALA A 320 -1.97 6.89 12.08
CA ALA A 320 -2.97 6.70 11.03
C ALA A 320 -3.52 8.00 10.42
N SER A 321 -3.16 9.16 10.97
CA SER A 321 -3.57 10.48 10.46
C SER A 321 -2.65 11.03 9.36
N ASP A 322 -1.67 10.23 8.91
CA ASP A 322 -0.82 10.57 7.77
C ASP A 322 -1.60 10.44 6.45
N CYS A 323 -2.22 11.53 6.03
CA CYS A 323 -3.05 11.62 4.83
C CYS A 323 -2.24 11.32 3.55
N SER A 324 -0.92 11.54 3.59
CA SER A 324 -0.05 11.43 2.42
C SER A 324 0.09 10.00 1.91
N VAL A 325 -0.28 8.99 2.69
CA VAL A 325 -0.27 7.58 2.23
C VAL A 325 -1.17 7.37 1.00
N CYS A 326 -2.25 8.14 0.88
CA CYS A 326 -3.14 8.15 -0.29
C CYS A 326 -3.11 9.47 -1.06
N HIS A 327 -3.07 10.60 -0.36
CA HIS A 327 -3.11 11.95 -0.96
C HIS A 327 -1.71 12.45 -1.31
N GLN A 328 -1.18 11.97 -2.43
CA GLN A 328 0.12 12.38 -2.97
C GLN A 328 0.02 13.75 -3.65
N GLU A 329 0.79 14.73 -3.16
CA GLU A 329 0.92 16.07 -3.77
C GLU A 329 2.32 16.25 -4.38
N GLY A 330 2.49 17.26 -5.24
CA GLY A 330 3.78 17.62 -5.82
C GLY A 330 3.93 17.27 -7.30
N SER A 331 5.17 17.13 -7.78
CA SER A 331 5.45 16.89 -9.20
C SER A 331 4.94 15.51 -9.62
N GLY A 332 4.05 15.46 -10.62
CA GLY A 332 3.44 14.22 -11.12
C GLY A 332 2.19 13.77 -10.34
N ALA A 333 1.78 14.52 -9.33
CA ALA A 333 0.52 14.27 -8.62
C ALA A 333 -0.71 14.58 -9.49
N PRO A 334 -1.89 14.01 -9.17
CA PRO A 334 -3.15 14.37 -9.80
C PRO A 334 -3.46 15.87 -9.74
N ALA A 335 -4.13 16.40 -10.75
CA ALA A 335 -4.40 17.84 -10.89
C ALA A 335 -5.17 18.46 -9.70
N ASN A 336 -5.96 17.67 -8.98
CA ASN A 336 -6.74 18.09 -7.82
C ASN A 336 -6.30 17.37 -6.54
N ALA A 337 -5.03 16.94 -6.45
CA ALA A 337 -4.48 16.23 -5.30
C ALA A 337 -4.67 16.98 -3.96
N ASN A 338 -4.71 18.31 -3.99
CA ASN A 338 -4.90 19.16 -2.81
C ASN A 338 -6.36 19.25 -2.32
N LEU A 339 -7.31 18.56 -2.97
CA LEU A 339 -8.74 18.65 -2.62
C LEU A 339 -9.04 18.24 -1.17
N PHE A 340 -8.28 17.31 -0.59
CA PHE A 340 -8.45 16.89 0.81
C PHE A 340 -8.17 18.02 1.82
N LYS A 341 -7.50 19.10 1.39
CA LYS A 341 -7.25 20.32 2.18
C LYS A 341 -8.21 21.46 1.83
N ALA A 342 -9.16 21.26 0.92
CA ALA A 342 -10.02 22.32 0.39
C ALA A 342 -11.23 22.63 1.28
N GLU A 343 -11.47 21.84 2.35
CA GLU A 343 -12.51 22.11 3.35
C GLU A 343 -13.94 22.11 2.76
N LYS A 344 -14.18 21.23 1.78
CA LYS A 344 -15.44 21.15 1.02
C LYS A 344 -16.27 19.89 1.28
N SER A 345 -16.09 19.20 2.42
CA SER A 345 -16.86 17.98 2.71
C SER A 345 -16.90 17.64 4.20
N ASN A 346 -18.09 17.70 4.81
CA ASN A 346 -18.33 17.11 6.13
C ASN A 346 -18.24 15.58 6.07
N THR A 347 -18.82 14.98 5.02
CA THR A 347 -18.88 13.53 4.80
C THR A 347 -17.49 12.86 4.79
N ALA A 348 -16.47 13.54 4.24
CA ALA A 348 -15.09 13.08 4.27
C ALA A 348 -14.55 12.88 5.70
N CYS A 349 -14.92 13.77 6.63
CA CYS A 349 -14.55 13.70 8.04
C CYS A 349 -15.37 12.63 8.78
N VAL A 350 -16.68 12.62 8.59
CA VAL A 350 -17.63 11.67 9.21
C VAL A 350 -17.29 10.21 8.86
N ALA A 351 -16.73 9.98 7.68
CA ALA A 351 -16.27 8.66 7.27
C ALA A 351 -15.26 8.05 8.25
N CYS A 352 -14.34 8.84 8.80
CA CYS A 352 -13.37 8.38 9.81
C CYS A 352 -13.85 8.60 11.24
N HIS A 353 -14.51 9.73 11.51
CA HIS A 353 -14.75 10.22 12.87
C HIS A 353 -16.21 10.15 13.32
N THR A 354 -17.11 9.62 12.47
CA THR A 354 -18.56 9.64 12.66
C THR A 354 -19.13 11.05 12.83
N GLU A 355 -20.44 11.15 13.03
CA GLU A 355 -21.12 12.42 13.27
C GLU A 355 -20.88 12.96 14.69
N LYS A 356 -20.43 12.10 15.61
CA LYS A 356 -20.09 12.48 16.99
C LYS A 356 -18.65 12.05 17.31
N PRO A 357 -17.66 12.84 16.86
CA PRO A 357 -16.25 12.49 16.95
C PRO A 357 -15.62 12.68 18.34
N SER A 358 -16.34 13.30 19.28
CA SER A 358 -15.95 13.34 20.70
C SER A 358 -17.18 13.38 21.61
N SER A 359 -16.99 13.10 22.90
CA SER A 359 -18.02 13.24 23.93
C SER A 359 -18.64 14.65 24.00
N HIS A 360 -17.92 15.67 23.52
CA HIS A 360 -18.32 17.07 23.56
C HIS A 360 -18.94 17.61 22.25
N HIS A 361 -18.89 16.84 21.16
CA HIS A 361 -19.53 17.27 19.91
C HIS A 361 -21.06 17.13 20.00
N SER A 362 -21.75 18.17 19.53
CA SER A 362 -23.21 18.27 19.42
C SER A 362 -23.71 18.73 18.04
N SER A 363 -22.82 19.22 17.17
CA SER A 363 -23.10 19.59 15.78
C SER A 363 -22.39 18.63 14.83
N THR A 364 -23.01 18.38 13.67
CA THR A 364 -22.47 17.55 12.59
C THR A 364 -21.86 18.40 11.46
N ASP A 365 -21.97 19.72 11.53
CA ASP A 365 -21.42 20.61 10.52
C ASP A 365 -19.93 20.89 10.74
N CYS A 366 -19.09 19.94 10.30
CA CYS A 366 -17.65 19.95 10.54
C CYS A 366 -16.99 21.24 10.02
N MET A 367 -17.31 21.65 8.80
CA MET A 367 -16.67 22.79 8.13
C MET A 367 -17.08 24.15 8.73
N ALA A 368 -18.14 24.23 9.54
CA ALA A 368 -18.43 25.44 10.30
C ALA A 368 -17.40 25.71 11.41
N CYS A 369 -16.72 24.68 11.91
CA CYS A 369 -15.74 24.81 13.00
C CYS A 369 -14.29 24.53 12.57
N HIS A 370 -14.09 23.51 11.75
CA HIS A 370 -12.79 22.96 11.38
C HIS A 370 -12.35 23.43 9.99
N ASN A 371 -12.14 24.74 9.85
CA ASN A 371 -11.72 25.41 8.62
C ASN A 371 -10.53 26.36 8.87
N THR A 372 -9.97 26.97 7.82
CA THR A 372 -8.90 27.98 7.93
C THR A 372 -9.37 29.42 8.00
N ASP A 373 -10.55 29.76 7.46
CA ASP A 373 -10.96 31.15 7.26
C ASP A 373 -11.59 31.78 8.51
N ASN A 374 -12.43 31.03 9.21
CA ASN A 374 -13.11 31.44 10.43
C ASN A 374 -13.19 30.24 11.39
N THR A 375 -12.01 29.77 11.79
CA THR A 375 -11.86 28.61 12.68
C THR A 375 -12.58 28.85 14.01
N TYR A 376 -13.33 27.86 14.49
CA TYR A 376 -13.93 27.93 15.82
C TYR A 376 -12.84 28.02 16.90
N HIS A 377 -13.10 28.83 17.93
CA HIS A 377 -12.12 29.11 18.96
C HIS A 377 -11.59 27.82 19.62
N GLY A 378 -10.27 27.72 19.67
CA GLY A 378 -9.55 26.61 20.31
C GLY A 378 -9.29 25.40 19.41
N THR A 379 -9.77 25.36 18.17
CA THR A 379 -9.48 24.26 17.23
C THR A 379 -8.73 24.74 15.98
N GLY A 380 -8.70 23.91 14.93
CA GLY A 380 -8.07 24.17 13.64
C GLY A 380 -8.73 23.36 12.52
N SER A 381 -8.31 23.63 11.29
CA SER A 381 -8.61 22.80 10.13
C SER A 381 -8.08 21.37 10.29
N ALA A 382 -8.62 20.44 9.49
CA ALA A 382 -8.12 19.06 9.45
C ALA A 382 -6.62 19.00 9.11
N ALA A 383 -6.16 19.81 8.15
CA ALA A 383 -4.75 19.90 7.78
C ALA A 383 -3.86 20.30 8.97
N LYS A 384 -4.28 21.29 9.76
CA LYS A 384 -3.56 21.68 10.98
C LYS A 384 -3.63 20.57 12.03
N ARG A 385 -4.81 20.02 12.33
CA ARG A 385 -4.98 19.10 13.46
C ARG A 385 -4.37 17.72 13.23
N HIS A 386 -4.42 17.21 12.00
CA HIS A 386 -3.62 16.04 11.59
C HIS A 386 -2.13 16.38 11.55
N GLY A 387 -1.77 17.58 11.08
CA GLY A 387 -0.42 18.12 11.10
C GLY A 387 0.20 18.14 12.50
N ASP A 388 -0.56 18.55 13.51
CA ASP A 388 -0.12 18.51 14.91
C ASP A 388 0.23 17.08 15.35
N VAL A 389 -0.50 16.06 14.88
CA VAL A 389 -0.10 14.68 15.17
C VAL A 389 1.25 14.37 14.52
N MET A 390 1.42 14.73 13.24
CA MET A 390 2.65 14.46 12.46
C MET A 390 3.85 15.24 12.98
N GLN A 391 3.64 16.44 13.50
CA GLN A 391 4.71 17.36 13.86
C GLN A 391 5.65 16.79 14.93
N ALA A 392 5.14 16.00 15.89
CA ALA A 392 6.01 15.33 16.87
C ALA A 392 6.98 14.33 16.21
N TYR A 393 6.53 13.63 15.16
CA TYR A 393 7.38 12.72 14.38
C TYR A 393 8.41 13.48 13.54
N THR A 394 8.01 14.61 12.94
CA THR A 394 8.92 15.49 12.22
C THR A 394 10.02 16.00 13.16
N LEU A 395 9.64 16.55 14.33
CA LEU A 395 10.59 17.07 15.30
C LEU A 395 11.50 15.98 15.88
N ALA A 396 10.95 14.80 16.18
CA ALA A 396 11.75 13.67 16.68
C ALA A 396 12.80 13.18 15.67
N ALA A 397 12.52 13.29 14.37
CA ALA A 397 13.46 12.94 13.30
C ALA A 397 14.59 13.99 13.10
N GLU A 398 14.43 15.20 13.65
CA GLU A 398 15.49 16.23 13.68
C GLU A 398 16.44 16.07 14.87
N LEU A 399 16.07 15.26 15.87
CA LEU A 399 16.93 14.94 17.01
C LEU A 399 17.94 13.86 16.65
N SER A 400 19.06 13.83 17.38
CA SER A 400 20.05 12.76 17.24
C SER A 400 20.62 12.29 18.57
N VAL A 401 21.19 11.10 18.58
CA VAL A 401 21.82 10.45 19.74
C VAL A 401 23.31 10.24 19.46
N LYS A 402 24.14 10.80 20.31
CA LYS A 402 25.60 10.70 20.20
C LYS A 402 26.12 9.71 21.22
N VAL A 403 26.78 8.66 20.75
CA VAL A 403 27.52 7.70 21.59
C VAL A 403 28.96 8.16 21.72
N LEU A 404 29.49 8.12 22.95
CA LEU A 404 30.80 8.62 23.34
C LEU A 404 31.49 7.65 24.29
N GLU A 405 32.82 7.75 24.40
CA GLU A 405 33.62 7.10 25.47
C GLU A 405 33.31 5.59 25.66
N VAL A 406 33.11 4.87 24.56
CA VAL A 406 32.87 3.42 24.61
C VAL A 406 34.15 2.73 25.08
N SER A 407 34.05 2.02 26.19
CA SER A 407 35.17 1.36 26.86
C SER A 407 34.71 0.10 27.57
N SER A 408 35.66 -0.74 28.00
CA SER A 408 35.37 -1.81 28.96
C SER A 408 35.90 -1.48 30.35
N ASN A 409 35.06 -1.71 31.36
CA ASN A 409 35.41 -1.62 32.77
C ASN A 409 34.97 -2.91 33.48
N ALA A 410 35.91 -3.57 34.17
CA ALA A 410 35.69 -4.82 34.90
C ALA A 410 34.96 -5.91 34.06
N GLY A 411 35.27 -6.01 32.77
CA GLY A 411 34.68 -7.00 31.87
C GLY A 411 33.28 -6.63 31.34
N LYS A 412 32.78 -5.42 31.62
CA LYS A 412 31.51 -4.91 31.08
C LYS A 412 31.74 -3.74 30.15
N MET A 413 30.84 -3.51 29.20
CA MET A 413 30.86 -2.32 28.36
C MET A 413 30.30 -1.12 29.12
N THR A 414 31.01 0.00 29.07
CA THR A 414 30.54 1.30 29.55
C THR A 414 30.65 2.32 28.42
N PHE A 415 29.64 3.17 28.26
CA PHE A 415 29.63 4.23 27.26
C PHE A 415 28.83 5.43 27.74
N LYS A 416 29.07 6.58 27.12
CA LYS A 416 28.29 7.79 27.32
C LYS A 416 27.31 8.02 26.17
N VAL A 417 26.18 8.64 26.49
CA VAL A 417 25.14 9.01 25.52
C VAL A 417 24.71 10.45 25.73
N GLN A 418 24.62 11.23 24.65
CA GLN A 418 23.95 12.53 24.62
C GLN A 418 22.80 12.48 23.62
N VAL A 419 21.66 13.10 23.96
CA VAL A 419 20.64 13.45 22.96
C VAL A 419 20.89 14.88 22.54
N LEU A 420 20.89 15.14 21.23
CA LEU A 420 21.17 16.42 20.62
C LEU A 420 19.93 16.95 19.91
N ASP A 421 19.74 18.26 19.98
CA ASP A 421 18.76 18.97 19.16
C ASP A 421 19.19 19.07 17.68
N LYS A 422 18.33 19.65 16.85
CA LYS A 422 18.58 19.86 15.41
C LYS A 422 19.84 20.69 15.12
N ASP A 423 20.30 21.49 16.08
CA ASP A 423 21.46 22.37 15.96
C ASP A 423 22.74 21.71 16.56
N GLY A 424 22.62 20.47 17.04
CA GLY A 424 23.72 19.68 17.59
C GLY A 424 24.02 19.96 19.07
N ASN A 425 23.16 20.70 19.79
CA ASN A 425 23.36 21.00 21.20
C ASN A 425 22.80 19.88 22.08
N ALA A 426 23.53 19.53 23.14
CA ALA A 426 23.06 18.52 24.09
C ALA A 426 21.82 18.98 24.87
N MET A 427 20.84 18.09 24.96
CA MET A 427 19.52 18.33 25.56
C MET A 427 19.49 17.96 27.04
N ASP A 428 18.63 18.65 27.81
CA ASP A 428 18.38 18.25 29.19
C ASP A 428 17.59 16.93 29.26
N GLN A 429 17.79 16.18 30.34
CA GLN A 429 17.10 14.90 30.56
C GLN A 429 15.58 15.04 30.66
N SER A 430 15.05 16.21 31.03
CA SER A 430 13.61 16.43 31.19
C SER A 430 12.80 16.21 29.90
N PHE A 431 13.42 16.34 28.72
CA PHE A 431 12.75 16.15 27.43
C PHE A 431 12.80 14.72 26.89
N ILE A 432 13.51 13.83 27.58
CA ILE A 432 13.77 12.45 27.13
C ILE A 432 13.09 11.48 28.07
N ASP A 433 12.37 10.50 27.53
CA ASP A 433 11.74 9.45 28.35
C ASP A 433 12.82 8.63 29.07
N GLN A 434 12.87 8.76 30.39
CA GLN A 434 13.83 8.07 31.25
C GLN A 434 13.60 6.54 31.31
N GLY A 435 12.45 6.06 30.85
CA GLY A 435 12.12 4.65 30.67
C GLY A 435 12.62 4.04 29.35
N SER A 436 13.01 4.89 28.40
CA SER A 436 13.56 4.49 27.09
C SER A 436 15.00 3.97 27.22
N ARG A 437 15.49 3.24 26.19
CA ARG A 437 16.64 2.33 26.36
C ARG A 437 17.70 2.46 25.27
N MET A 438 18.94 2.16 25.65
CA MET A 438 20.03 1.81 24.74
C MET A 438 20.20 0.29 24.71
N ILE A 439 20.49 -0.28 23.55
CA ILE A 439 20.66 -1.72 23.35
C ILE A 439 22.01 -1.98 22.67
N VAL A 440 22.79 -2.90 23.23
CA VAL A 440 24.08 -3.33 22.66
C VAL A 440 23.93 -4.64 21.89
N GLY A 441 24.57 -4.77 20.73
CA GLY A 441 24.71 -6.03 19.98
C GLY A 441 26.14 -6.23 19.48
N TRP A 442 26.50 -7.48 19.16
CA TRP A 442 27.75 -7.84 18.48
C TRP A 442 27.51 -8.97 17.48
N ASP A 443 28.52 -9.28 16.66
CA ASP A 443 28.36 -10.15 15.48
C ASP A 443 27.18 -9.67 14.60
N VAL A 444 27.04 -8.34 14.46
CA VAL A 444 25.91 -7.73 13.76
C VAL A 444 25.93 -8.00 12.25
N ASP A 445 27.10 -8.32 11.70
CA ASP A 445 27.29 -8.84 10.34
C ASP A 445 26.71 -10.25 10.14
N LYS A 446 26.42 -10.97 11.23
CA LYS A 446 25.86 -12.33 11.24
C LYS A 446 24.37 -12.33 11.57
N ASP A 447 24.01 -12.67 12.80
CA ASP A 447 22.65 -12.86 13.29
C ASP A 447 22.46 -12.37 14.74
N TYR A 448 23.32 -11.42 15.17
CA TYR A 448 23.34 -10.85 16.52
C TYR A 448 23.75 -11.88 17.60
N PRO A 449 23.98 -11.45 18.86
CA PRO A 449 24.49 -12.35 19.90
C PRO A 449 23.54 -13.50 20.18
N ALA A 450 24.11 -14.68 20.48
CA ALA A 450 23.31 -15.80 20.94
C ALA A 450 22.57 -15.42 22.23
N TYR A 451 21.30 -15.83 22.32
CA TYR A 451 20.41 -15.48 23.42
C TYR A 451 20.87 -16.08 24.76
N ASN A 452 21.55 -17.21 24.73
CA ASN A 452 22.16 -17.85 25.90
C ASN A 452 23.47 -17.18 26.35
N GLU A 453 24.25 -16.61 25.42
CA GLU A 453 25.45 -15.82 25.72
C GLU A 453 25.03 -14.52 26.40
N ALA A 454 24.11 -13.77 25.77
CA ALA A 454 23.50 -12.60 26.38
C ALA A 454 22.13 -12.29 25.77
N SER A 455 21.08 -12.45 26.57
CA SER A 455 19.73 -12.04 26.19
C SER A 455 19.67 -10.53 25.97
N TYR A 456 18.77 -10.08 25.09
CA TYR A 456 18.54 -8.65 24.87
C TYR A 456 18.22 -7.88 26.17
N SER A 457 17.61 -8.56 27.15
CA SER A 457 17.31 -7.97 28.47
C SER A 457 18.57 -7.63 29.27
N GLN A 458 19.66 -8.40 29.13
CA GLN A 458 20.94 -8.10 29.76
C GLN A 458 21.74 -7.05 28.97
N ARG A 459 21.52 -6.98 27.65
CA ARG A 459 22.22 -6.07 26.74
C ARG A 459 21.59 -4.68 26.62
N ARG A 460 20.41 -4.48 27.20
CA ARG A 460 19.71 -3.19 27.22
C ARG A 460 19.83 -2.52 28.59
N ILE A 461 19.79 -1.19 28.59
CA ILE A 461 19.79 -0.38 29.80
C ILE A 461 18.89 0.84 29.59
N ARG A 462 18.07 1.17 30.60
CA ARG A 462 17.27 2.40 30.61
C ARG A 462 18.15 3.59 30.94
N LEU A 463 17.78 4.77 30.47
CA LEU A 463 18.46 6.00 30.88
C LEU A 463 18.41 6.20 32.41
N SER A 464 17.27 5.89 33.04
CA SER A 464 17.09 5.97 34.50
C SER A 464 17.94 5.00 35.32
N GLU A 465 18.54 3.97 34.71
CA GLU A 465 19.48 3.05 35.36
C GLU A 465 20.93 3.56 35.29
N GLY A 466 21.18 4.62 34.52
CA GLY A 466 22.48 5.26 34.37
C GLY A 466 22.73 6.42 35.33
N SER A 467 23.83 7.13 35.09
CA SER A 467 24.17 8.39 35.77
C SER A 467 24.16 9.53 34.77
N PHE A 468 23.32 10.55 35.00
CA PHE A 468 23.29 11.77 34.19
C PHE A 468 24.24 12.83 34.75
N ASP A 469 25.12 13.35 33.90
CA ASP A 469 25.96 14.53 34.18
C ASP A 469 25.27 15.78 33.64
N THR A 470 24.89 16.70 34.52
CA THR A 470 24.18 17.94 34.17
C THR A 470 25.05 18.97 33.43
N THR A 471 26.38 18.86 33.53
CA THR A 471 27.32 19.78 32.87
C THR A 471 27.51 19.41 31.41
N SER A 472 27.78 18.13 31.13
CA SER A 472 27.91 17.63 29.76
C SER A 472 26.57 17.21 29.16
N LYS A 473 25.50 17.13 29.95
CA LYS A 473 24.18 16.61 29.57
C LYS A 473 24.29 15.22 28.93
N SER A 474 25.03 14.33 29.59
CA SER A 474 25.31 12.99 29.09
C SER A 474 25.01 11.92 30.14
N TYR A 475 24.48 10.79 29.69
CA TYR A 475 24.29 9.60 30.51
C TYR A 475 25.50 8.70 30.43
N THR A 476 26.03 8.25 31.56
CA THR A 476 26.98 7.13 31.62
C THR A 476 26.19 5.85 31.86
N LEU A 477 26.33 4.88 30.94
CA LEU A 477 25.54 3.66 30.89
C LEU A 477 26.46 2.43 30.91
N THR A 478 26.11 1.44 31.74
CA THR A 478 26.80 0.14 31.82
C THR A 478 25.76 -0.98 31.85
N PRO A 479 25.37 -1.53 30.69
CA PRO A 479 24.46 -2.66 30.61
C PRO A 479 24.94 -3.88 31.41
N ALA A 480 24.02 -4.78 31.75
CA ALA A 480 24.29 -5.85 32.71
C ALA A 480 25.14 -7.00 32.14
N PHE A 481 25.27 -7.14 30.81
CA PHE A 481 26.00 -8.23 30.17
C PHE A 481 27.53 -8.15 30.40
N ASP A 482 28.17 -9.32 30.33
CA ASP A 482 29.64 -9.44 30.32
C ASP A 482 30.14 -9.46 28.87
N MET A 483 31.29 -8.84 28.61
CA MET A 483 31.88 -8.81 27.27
C MET A 483 32.09 -10.23 26.72
N PRO A 484 31.87 -10.45 25.41
CA PRO A 484 32.10 -11.77 24.81
C PRO A 484 33.57 -12.17 24.98
N ALA A 485 33.85 -13.47 25.09
CA ALA A 485 35.18 -13.99 25.44
C ALA A 485 36.31 -13.59 24.47
N SER A 486 35.97 -13.23 23.24
CA SER A 486 36.90 -12.71 22.22
C SER A 486 36.24 -11.54 21.51
N PRO A 487 36.24 -10.34 22.13
CA PRO A 487 35.51 -9.19 21.61
C PRO A 487 36.27 -8.50 20.47
N ASP A 488 37.60 -8.52 20.50
CA ASP A 488 38.46 -7.87 19.51
C ASP A 488 38.18 -8.40 18.09
N GLY A 489 37.98 -7.48 17.15
CA GLY A 489 37.67 -7.78 15.76
C GLY A 489 36.20 -8.07 15.46
N LYS A 490 35.32 -8.17 16.48
CA LYS A 490 33.86 -8.31 16.25
C LYS A 490 33.21 -6.97 15.90
N SER A 491 32.25 -7.01 14.98
CA SER A 491 31.36 -5.87 14.71
C SER A 491 30.35 -5.72 15.85
N PHE A 492 30.35 -4.56 16.49
CA PHE A 492 29.40 -4.16 17.54
C PHE A 492 28.41 -3.11 17.02
N GLU A 493 27.31 -2.99 17.75
CA GLU A 493 26.29 -1.97 17.58
C GLU A 493 25.81 -1.46 18.94
N ILE A 494 25.67 -0.15 19.07
CA ILE A 494 24.89 0.49 20.14
C ILE A 494 23.70 1.17 19.46
N TRP A 495 22.53 0.57 19.62
CA TRP A 495 21.28 1.07 19.07
C TRP A 495 20.52 1.89 20.11
N SER A 496 20.05 3.07 19.70
CA SER A 496 19.15 3.90 20.48
C SER A 496 17.72 3.47 20.25
N ALA A 497 17.01 3.15 21.32
CA ALA A 497 15.55 3.12 21.33
C ALA A 497 15.03 4.17 22.30
N LEU A 498 15.64 5.37 22.23
CA LEU A 498 15.29 6.53 23.02
C LEU A 498 14.10 7.27 22.41
N GLU A 499 13.25 7.80 23.27
CA GLU A 499 12.08 8.58 22.88
C GLU A 499 12.14 9.96 23.52
N ALA A 500 11.72 10.99 22.77
CA ALA A 500 11.60 12.36 23.25
C ALA A 500 10.12 12.73 23.46
N CYS A 501 9.85 13.61 24.43
CA CYS A 501 8.50 14.00 24.81
C CYS A 501 8.04 15.28 24.11
N PHE A 502 6.80 15.24 23.63
CA PHE A 502 6.14 16.35 22.93
C PHE A 502 4.73 16.56 23.51
N ASN A 503 4.25 17.80 23.48
CA ASN A 503 2.84 18.06 23.76
C ASN A 503 1.94 17.46 22.66
N ASN A 504 0.67 17.27 23.00
CA ASN A 504 -0.37 16.89 22.07
C ASN A 504 -1.08 18.13 21.51
N GLY A 505 -1.66 18.00 20.31
CA GLY A 505 -2.59 18.99 19.81
C GLY A 505 -3.90 18.91 20.59
N GLY A 506 -4.63 20.02 20.70
CA GLY A 506 -5.86 20.08 21.49
C GLY A 506 -6.40 21.49 21.57
N TYR A 507 -7.39 21.68 22.46
CA TYR A 507 -8.05 22.97 22.63
C TYR A 507 -7.06 24.08 23.00
N GLY A 508 -6.93 25.10 22.14
CA GLY A 508 -6.06 26.26 22.37
C GLY A 508 -4.56 26.00 22.18
N VAL A 509 -4.16 24.82 21.69
CA VAL A 509 -2.75 24.51 21.40
C VAL A 509 -2.37 25.07 20.03
N ALA A 510 -1.52 26.09 20.04
CA ALA A 510 -0.99 26.69 18.81
C ALA A 510 -0.06 25.71 18.08
N ASP A 511 1.01 25.29 18.76
CA ASP A 511 2.11 24.54 18.16
C ASP A 511 2.50 23.30 18.97
N ILE A 512 3.07 22.33 18.26
CA ILE A 512 3.69 21.14 18.83
C ILE A 512 5.18 21.37 19.01
N GLN A 513 5.68 21.04 20.19
CA GLN A 513 7.04 21.32 20.61
C GLN A 513 7.53 20.28 21.62
N LEU A 514 8.86 20.22 21.76
CA LEU A 514 9.50 19.50 22.86
C LEU A 514 8.92 19.99 24.19
N THR A 515 8.50 19.06 25.02
CA THR A 515 7.83 19.35 26.30
C THR A 515 8.44 18.47 27.38
N ASP A 516 8.53 18.98 28.60
CA ASP A 516 9.00 18.21 29.75
C ASP A 516 8.16 16.93 29.89
N CYS A 517 8.81 15.77 29.93
CA CYS A 517 8.20 14.45 30.07
C CYS A 517 7.37 14.29 31.35
N ALA A 518 7.61 15.13 32.38
CA ALA A 518 6.81 15.15 33.59
C ALA A 518 5.49 15.91 33.45
N THR A 519 5.25 16.60 32.32
CA THR A 519 4.00 17.30 32.05
C THR A 519 2.88 16.30 31.77
N ASP A 520 1.73 16.48 32.42
CA ASP A 520 0.58 15.60 32.22
C ASP A 520 0.12 15.60 30.74
N GLY A 521 -0.13 14.40 30.20
CA GLY A 521 -0.69 14.24 28.86
C GLY A 521 0.28 14.52 27.71
N VAL A 522 1.60 14.45 27.93
CA VAL A 522 2.59 14.41 26.85
C VAL A 522 2.64 13.03 26.19
N ARG A 523 3.09 13.02 24.94
CA ARG A 523 3.40 11.79 24.18
C ARG A 523 4.90 11.66 24.03
N SER A 524 5.39 10.44 23.98
CA SER A 524 6.78 10.13 23.61
C SER A 524 6.83 9.64 22.16
N VAL A 525 7.88 10.01 21.43
CA VAL A 525 8.11 9.60 20.04
C VAL A 525 9.57 9.18 19.88
N ALA A 526 9.81 8.06 19.19
CA ALA A 526 11.14 7.53 18.94
C ALA A 526 12.01 8.49 18.13
N ILE A 527 13.22 8.74 18.62
CA ILE A 527 14.24 9.49 17.88
C ILE A 527 14.77 8.60 16.76
N GLN A 528 14.77 9.11 15.53
CA GLN A 528 15.14 8.34 14.34
C GLN A 528 16.63 8.52 14.03
N GLN A 529 17.42 7.47 14.25
CA GLN A 529 18.85 7.47 13.96
C GLN A 529 19.38 6.06 13.71
N GLU A 530 20.25 5.96 12.71
CA GLU A 530 21.00 4.74 12.45
C GLU A 530 21.79 4.26 13.68
N PRO A 531 21.86 2.95 13.93
CA PRO A 531 22.63 2.41 15.04
C PRO A 531 24.13 2.79 14.96
N TYR A 532 24.74 3.09 16.11
CA TYR A 532 26.19 3.35 16.17
C TYR A 532 26.95 2.03 16.06
N ARG A 533 27.51 1.75 14.88
CA ARG A 533 28.25 0.53 14.57
C ARG A 533 29.75 0.77 14.54
N PHE A 534 30.51 -0.17 15.09
CA PHE A 534 31.97 -0.09 15.19
C PHE A 534 32.59 -1.47 15.34
N VAL A 535 33.91 -1.58 15.16
CA VAL A 535 34.63 -2.80 15.56
C VAL A 535 35.27 -2.60 16.92
N TRP A 536 35.18 -3.62 17.77
CA TRP A 536 35.84 -3.60 19.07
C TRP A 536 37.33 -3.92 18.94
N GLY A 537 38.17 -3.18 19.68
CA GLY A 537 39.60 -3.45 19.79
C GLY A 537 40.24 -2.70 20.96
N ASN A 538 41.19 -3.35 21.66
CA ASN A 538 41.99 -2.74 22.73
C ASN A 538 41.15 -2.04 23.82
N ASN A 539 40.17 -2.75 24.41
CA ASN A 539 39.25 -2.25 25.45
C ASN A 539 38.30 -1.11 25.02
N GLY A 540 38.10 -0.88 23.73
CA GLY A 540 37.13 0.11 23.24
C GLY A 540 36.89 0.01 21.74
N VAL A 541 36.69 1.16 21.10
CA VAL A 541 36.47 1.27 19.65
C VAL A 541 37.80 1.19 18.90
N ASP A 542 37.91 0.30 17.92
CA ASP A 542 38.99 0.33 16.94
C ASP A 542 38.63 1.27 15.79
N SER A 543 39.13 2.50 15.86
CA SER A 543 38.92 3.52 14.81
C SER A 543 39.59 3.20 13.46
N GLY A 544 40.43 2.16 13.39
CA GLY A 544 41.10 1.74 12.15
C GLY A 544 40.26 0.76 11.31
N MET A 545 39.11 0.32 11.81
CA MET A 545 38.27 -0.68 11.13
C MET A 545 36.79 -0.30 11.16
N ASP A 546 36.14 -0.49 10.02
CA ASP A 546 34.69 -0.29 9.90
C ASP A 546 33.94 -1.58 10.23
N ALA A 547 32.79 -1.44 10.90
CA ALA A 547 31.90 -2.57 11.15
C ALA A 547 31.37 -3.14 9.82
N VAL A 548 31.41 -4.47 9.69
CA VAL A 548 30.91 -5.13 8.49
C VAL A 548 29.38 -5.09 8.50
N ALA A 549 28.79 -4.71 7.36
CA ALA A 549 27.34 -4.72 7.21
C ALA A 549 26.80 -6.14 7.13
N ARG A 550 25.65 -6.38 7.75
CA ARG A 550 24.89 -7.62 7.59
C ARG A 550 24.44 -7.78 6.15
N ARG A 551 24.34 -9.03 5.68
CA ARG A 551 23.69 -9.36 4.40
C ARG A 551 22.30 -8.71 4.30
N ALA A 552 21.93 -8.25 3.11
CA ALA A 552 20.58 -7.74 2.84
C ALA A 552 19.54 -8.88 2.95
N ILE A 553 18.46 -8.65 3.69
CA ILE A 553 17.37 -9.62 3.88
C ILE A 553 16.04 -8.96 3.56
N ILE A 554 15.67 -7.95 4.33
CA ILE A 554 14.48 -7.12 4.08
C ILE A 554 14.88 -5.75 3.56
N ASP A 555 13.95 -5.08 2.92
CA ASP A 555 14.03 -3.65 2.63
C ASP A 555 13.18 -2.88 3.65
N PRO A 556 13.80 -2.18 4.63
CA PRO A 556 13.06 -1.39 5.62
C PRO A 556 12.11 -0.35 5.01
N THR A 557 12.40 0.14 3.81
CA THR A 557 11.56 1.14 3.14
C THR A 557 10.20 0.57 2.77
N LYS A 558 10.11 -0.72 2.44
CA LYS A 558 8.85 -1.44 2.20
C LYS A 558 8.04 -1.60 3.48
N CYS A 559 8.70 -1.81 4.63
CA CYS A 559 8.00 -1.81 5.91
C CYS A 559 7.39 -0.44 6.20
N GLN A 560 8.18 0.62 6.02
CA GLN A 560 7.78 2.00 6.30
C GLN A 560 6.76 2.54 5.29
N SER A 561 6.72 2.02 4.06
CA SER A 561 5.73 2.44 3.06
C SER A 561 4.31 2.06 3.50
N CYS A 562 4.12 0.89 4.11
CA CYS A 562 2.84 0.50 4.70
C CYS A 562 2.65 1.04 6.13
N HIS A 563 3.64 0.86 7.01
CA HIS A 563 3.50 1.13 8.44
C HIS A 563 3.75 2.60 8.83
N GLY A 564 4.46 3.37 8.03
CA GLY A 564 4.75 4.77 8.34
C GLY A 564 5.89 4.93 9.34
N LYS A 565 5.64 5.68 10.41
CA LYS A 565 6.67 6.10 11.38
C LYS A 565 6.91 5.08 12.47
N GLU A 566 5.90 4.26 12.78
CA GLU A 566 5.97 3.21 13.79
C GLU A 566 5.39 1.90 13.26
N ILE A 567 5.93 0.77 13.71
CA ILE A 567 5.40 -0.57 13.41
C ILE A 567 4.73 -1.14 14.66
N HIS A 568 5.45 -1.16 15.79
CA HIS A 568 4.94 -1.75 17.02
C HIS A 568 5.56 -1.15 18.29
N HIS A 569 6.88 -1.27 18.44
CA HIS A 569 7.61 -0.72 19.58
C HIS A 569 9.10 -0.60 19.29
N TYR A 570 9.78 0.28 20.03
CA TYR A 570 11.19 0.59 19.81
C TYR A 570 11.44 1.01 18.34
N ASP A 571 10.58 1.88 17.82
CA ASP A 571 10.48 2.19 16.40
C ASP A 571 11.51 3.23 15.92
N ASN A 572 12.75 3.16 16.43
CA ASN A 572 13.88 3.82 15.78
C ASN A 572 14.35 2.95 14.60
N GLY A 573 13.73 3.20 13.44
CA GLY A 573 13.90 2.41 12.24
C GLY A 573 13.49 0.94 12.40
N VAL A 574 13.95 0.09 11.48
CA VAL A 574 13.68 -1.36 11.50
C VAL A 574 14.93 -2.11 11.96
N ASN A 575 15.16 -2.12 13.28
CA ASN A 575 16.31 -2.81 13.90
C ASN A 575 15.90 -3.99 14.81
N CYS A 576 14.72 -4.56 14.58
CA CYS A 576 14.09 -5.59 15.42
C CYS A 576 15.00 -6.81 15.69
N GLN A 577 15.87 -7.15 14.72
CA GLN A 577 16.82 -8.26 14.80
C GLN A 577 17.79 -8.19 15.98
N THR A 578 18.05 -7.00 16.53
CA THR A 578 18.96 -6.83 17.68
C THR A 578 18.45 -7.51 18.95
N CYS A 579 17.12 -7.65 19.04
CA CYS A 579 16.43 -8.30 20.15
C CYS A 579 15.83 -9.64 19.74
N HIS A 580 15.28 -9.74 18.53
CA HIS A 580 14.53 -10.89 18.03
C HIS A 580 15.44 -11.87 17.26
N THR A 581 16.42 -12.43 17.97
CA THR A 581 17.38 -13.38 17.43
C THR A 581 16.75 -14.75 17.08
N PRO A 582 17.35 -15.55 16.18
CA PRO A 582 16.81 -16.84 15.75
C PRO A 582 16.62 -17.88 16.86
N ASP A 583 17.45 -17.82 17.89
CA ASP A 583 17.55 -18.73 19.04
C ASP A 583 16.81 -18.22 20.29
N LYS A 584 16.11 -17.09 20.15
CA LYS A 584 15.36 -16.46 21.24
C LYS A 584 14.35 -17.44 21.84
N THR A 585 14.15 -17.33 23.15
CA THR A 585 13.18 -18.16 23.89
C THR A 585 11.79 -18.18 23.26
N LEU A 586 11.17 -19.36 23.31
CA LEU A 586 9.81 -19.58 22.84
C LEU A 586 8.80 -18.80 23.67
N ARG A 587 7.66 -18.48 23.07
CA ARG A 587 6.49 -17.91 23.74
C ARG A 587 5.37 -18.94 23.79
N ASN A 588 4.52 -18.82 24.81
CA ASN A 588 3.29 -19.60 24.88
C ASN A 588 2.29 -19.06 23.88
N ASP A 589 1.64 -19.97 23.17
CA ASP A 589 0.49 -19.69 22.33
C ASP A 589 -0.39 -20.94 22.35
N ALA A 590 -1.54 -20.87 23.04
CA ALA A 590 -2.40 -22.04 23.25
C ALA A 590 -3.11 -22.49 21.97
N ASP A 591 -3.24 -21.60 20.99
CA ASP A 591 -3.90 -21.87 19.71
C ASP A 591 -2.93 -22.50 18.69
N TYR A 592 -1.63 -22.41 18.96
CA TYR A 592 -0.60 -23.08 18.15
C TYR A 592 -0.38 -24.54 18.60
N PRO A 593 -0.28 -25.51 17.68
CA PRO A 593 0.05 -26.89 18.02
C PRO A 593 1.30 -27.02 18.90
N GLY A 594 1.19 -27.76 20.02
CA GLY A 594 2.24 -27.87 21.03
C GLY A 594 2.31 -26.71 22.02
N GLY A 595 1.54 -25.64 21.85
CA GLY A 595 1.42 -24.57 22.85
C GLY A 595 2.57 -23.56 22.87
N LYS A 596 3.53 -23.67 21.94
CA LYS A 596 4.77 -22.88 21.92
C LYS A 596 5.13 -22.42 20.51
N ILE A 597 5.55 -21.17 20.39
CA ILE A 597 5.97 -20.54 19.13
C ILE A 597 7.33 -19.85 19.28
N PRO A 598 8.13 -19.75 18.21
CA PRO A 598 9.30 -18.89 18.17
C PRO A 598 8.99 -17.43 18.48
N SER A 599 10.02 -16.65 18.82
CA SER A 599 9.92 -15.19 18.91
C SER A 599 11.02 -14.44 18.17
N SER A 600 11.59 -15.08 17.15
CA SER A 600 12.56 -14.50 16.21
C SER A 600 11.92 -13.45 15.31
N PHE A 601 12.74 -12.61 14.65
CA PHE A 601 12.21 -11.55 13.78
C PHE A 601 11.45 -12.14 12.58
N ALA A 602 11.99 -13.20 11.96
CA ALA A 602 11.32 -13.89 10.86
C ALA A 602 9.93 -14.39 11.27
N TRP A 603 9.81 -15.00 12.46
CA TRP A 603 8.50 -15.42 12.98
C TRP A 603 7.56 -14.23 13.16
N LYS A 604 8.04 -13.14 13.76
CA LYS A 604 7.23 -11.93 13.97
C LYS A 604 6.71 -11.31 12.68
N ALA A 605 7.46 -11.40 11.58
CA ALA A 605 7.03 -10.91 10.29
C ALA A 605 6.14 -11.92 9.54
N HIS A 606 6.58 -13.17 9.41
CA HIS A 606 5.89 -14.17 8.58
C HIS A 606 4.56 -14.67 9.18
N GLU A 607 4.43 -14.67 10.52
CA GLU A 607 3.21 -15.12 11.22
C GLU A 607 2.33 -13.96 11.69
N ARG A 608 2.62 -12.73 11.27
CA ARG A 608 1.70 -11.63 11.57
C ARG A 608 0.45 -11.77 10.70
N GLU A 609 -0.70 -11.82 11.36
CA GLU A 609 -2.02 -11.97 10.72
C GLU A 609 -2.24 -10.97 9.57
N GLY A 610 -1.92 -9.69 9.78
CA GLY A 610 -2.05 -8.64 8.77
C GLY A 610 -1.14 -8.78 7.55
N HIS A 611 -0.16 -9.70 7.56
CA HIS A 611 0.69 -9.99 6.40
C HIS A 611 0.16 -11.16 5.56
N PHE A 612 -0.98 -11.76 5.93
CA PHE A 612 -1.63 -12.80 5.14
C PHE A 612 -3.16 -12.70 5.18
N LEU A 613 -3.68 -11.71 4.47
CA LEU A 613 -5.10 -11.36 4.40
C LEU A 613 -5.89 -12.23 3.43
N LYS A 614 -5.46 -13.48 3.21
CA LYS A 614 -6.21 -14.47 2.42
C LYS A 614 -7.37 -15.07 3.21
N TYR A 615 -7.17 -15.25 4.53
CA TYR A 615 -8.17 -15.83 5.44
C TYR A 615 -8.48 -14.93 6.63
N ALA A 616 -7.56 -14.02 6.95
CA ALA A 616 -7.72 -13.01 8.01
C ALA A 616 -8.38 -11.73 7.48
N GLY A 617 -8.85 -10.90 8.42
CA GLY A 617 -9.54 -9.65 8.11
C GLY A 617 -10.72 -9.88 7.17
N LEU A 618 -10.80 -9.09 6.10
CA LEU A 618 -11.85 -9.19 5.07
C LEU A 618 -11.57 -10.22 3.98
N GLN A 619 -10.49 -10.98 4.09
CA GLN A 619 -10.11 -11.99 3.09
C GLN A 619 -9.89 -11.38 1.69
N SER A 620 -9.48 -10.10 1.64
CA SER A 620 -9.27 -9.34 0.40
C SER A 620 -8.00 -9.75 -0.35
N GLY A 621 -7.07 -10.43 0.31
CA GLY A 621 -5.73 -10.69 -0.25
C GLY A 621 -4.88 -9.44 -0.40
N THR A 622 -5.19 -8.33 0.30
CA THR A 622 -4.44 -7.07 0.23
C THR A 622 -2.94 -7.26 0.48
N VAL A 623 -2.59 -8.06 1.49
CA VAL A 623 -1.20 -8.45 1.76
C VAL A 623 -1.11 -9.97 1.78
N LEU A 624 -0.18 -10.53 1.02
CA LEU A 624 0.04 -11.96 0.89
C LEU A 624 1.51 -12.30 1.13
N LYS A 625 1.83 -12.90 2.28
CA LYS A 625 3.20 -13.37 2.61
C LYS A 625 3.82 -14.35 1.60
N THR A 626 3.02 -14.91 0.69
CA THR A 626 3.50 -15.74 -0.42
C THR A 626 4.27 -14.92 -1.46
N ASP A 627 3.93 -13.64 -1.63
CA ASP A 627 4.77 -12.71 -2.40
C ASP A 627 5.90 -12.19 -1.51
N CYS A 628 7.08 -12.80 -1.68
CA CYS A 628 8.25 -12.44 -0.88
C CYS A 628 8.77 -11.03 -1.21
N ALA A 629 8.47 -10.49 -2.41
CA ALA A 629 8.88 -9.15 -2.81
C ALA A 629 8.22 -8.07 -1.96
N THR A 630 7.08 -8.37 -1.32
CA THR A 630 6.39 -7.47 -0.38
C THR A 630 7.35 -6.90 0.69
N CYS A 631 8.28 -7.70 1.20
CA CYS A 631 9.17 -7.31 2.30
C CYS A 631 10.65 -7.44 1.97
N HIS A 632 11.03 -8.41 1.13
CA HIS A 632 12.43 -8.75 0.93
C HIS A 632 13.16 -7.78 0.02
N ALA A 633 14.46 -7.62 0.28
CA ALA A 633 15.34 -6.79 -0.52
C ALA A 633 15.42 -7.31 -1.97
N GLU A 634 15.41 -6.38 -2.91
CA GLU A 634 15.54 -6.65 -4.34
C GLU A 634 16.83 -6.07 -4.90
N SER A 635 17.32 -6.67 -5.98
CA SER A 635 18.41 -6.12 -6.79
C SER A 635 18.09 -6.34 -8.25
N SER A 636 18.16 -5.26 -9.05
CA SER A 636 17.86 -5.30 -10.49
C SER A 636 16.49 -5.91 -10.83
N GLY A 637 15.46 -5.62 -10.02
CA GLY A 637 14.10 -6.12 -10.21
C GLY A 637 13.89 -7.60 -9.86
N SER A 638 14.80 -8.20 -9.09
CA SER A 638 14.68 -9.57 -8.60
C SER A 638 14.85 -9.64 -7.10
N VAL A 639 14.02 -10.44 -6.43
CA VAL A 639 14.13 -10.71 -5.00
C VAL A 639 15.45 -11.42 -4.70
N THR A 640 16.29 -10.82 -3.86
CA THR A 640 17.59 -11.39 -3.44
C THR A 640 17.67 -11.61 -1.93
N GLY A 641 16.82 -10.91 -1.17
CA GLY A 641 16.74 -10.96 0.28
C GLY A 641 16.45 -12.35 0.87
N ILE A 642 15.86 -13.25 0.09
CA ILE A 642 15.54 -14.64 0.47
C ILE A 642 16.62 -15.67 0.10
N THR A 643 17.78 -15.24 -0.39
CA THR A 643 18.87 -16.17 -0.76
C THR A 643 19.31 -17.02 0.44
N LEU A 644 19.31 -18.34 0.26
CA LEU A 644 19.62 -19.35 1.28
C LEU A 644 21.14 -19.60 1.40
N GLY A 645 21.57 -20.34 2.44
CA GLY A 645 22.97 -20.74 2.64
C GLY A 645 23.93 -19.61 3.04
N ARG A 646 23.43 -18.38 3.23
CA ARG A 646 24.25 -17.19 3.56
C ARG A 646 24.61 -17.06 5.04
N SER A 647 24.03 -17.88 5.91
CA SER A 647 24.39 -17.97 7.34
C SER A 647 24.32 -19.42 7.80
N PRO A 648 25.25 -20.28 7.37
CA PRO A 648 25.16 -21.73 7.59
C PRO A 648 25.28 -22.12 9.07
N ASP A 649 25.94 -21.29 9.90
CA ASP A 649 26.13 -21.54 11.33
C ASP A 649 24.96 -21.11 12.21
N ARG A 650 23.96 -20.43 11.63
CA ARG A 650 22.77 -20.01 12.36
C ARG A 650 21.92 -21.22 12.74
N VAL A 651 21.39 -21.17 13.95
CA VAL A 651 20.50 -22.17 14.52
C VAL A 651 19.24 -21.48 15.03
N TRP A 652 18.10 -22.11 14.83
CA TRP A 652 16.81 -21.59 15.28
C TRP A 652 16.27 -22.39 16.43
N ARG A 653 15.51 -21.74 17.30
CA ARG A 653 14.80 -22.39 18.40
C ARG A 653 13.31 -22.48 18.07
N TYR A 654 12.77 -23.68 18.06
CA TYR A 654 11.37 -23.99 17.79
C TYR A 654 10.79 -24.85 18.93
N GLY A 655 9.45 -24.88 19.04
CA GLY A 655 8.74 -25.82 19.89
C GLY A 655 8.30 -27.04 19.08
N ASP A 656 8.53 -28.24 19.58
CA ASP A 656 8.02 -29.46 18.96
C ASP A 656 6.50 -29.55 19.11
N ILE A 657 5.80 -29.34 18.00
CA ILE A 657 4.34 -29.33 17.93
C ILE A 657 3.69 -30.66 18.31
N SER A 658 4.46 -31.76 18.30
CA SER A 658 4.01 -33.11 18.64
C SER A 658 4.36 -33.53 20.06
N ASN A 659 5.16 -32.72 20.78
CA ASN A 659 5.67 -33.03 22.11
C ASN A 659 5.53 -31.84 23.06
N SER A 660 4.31 -31.30 23.14
CA SER A 660 3.95 -30.21 24.07
C SER A 660 4.87 -28.98 23.98
N GLY A 661 5.39 -28.70 22.77
CA GLY A 661 6.25 -27.55 22.52
C GLY A 661 7.62 -27.66 23.20
N ALA A 662 8.11 -28.88 23.45
CA ALA A 662 9.47 -29.11 23.92
C ALA A 662 10.47 -28.39 23.00
N ASP A 663 11.51 -27.78 23.58
CA ASP A 663 12.53 -27.07 22.80
C ASP A 663 13.21 -28.02 21.81
N ILE A 664 13.26 -27.60 20.55
CA ILE A 664 14.03 -28.23 19.47
C ILE A 664 14.86 -27.18 18.75
N TRP A 665 16.02 -27.59 18.28
CA TRP A 665 16.94 -26.74 17.54
C TRP A 665 16.97 -27.13 16.06
N VAL A 666 16.91 -26.13 15.19
CA VAL A 666 16.70 -26.31 13.75
C VAL A 666 17.83 -25.63 12.97
N SER A 667 18.28 -26.27 11.88
CA SER A 667 19.32 -25.71 11.00
C SER A 667 18.89 -24.43 10.29
N SER A 668 19.84 -23.71 9.70
CA SER A 668 19.68 -22.31 9.30
C SER A 668 18.59 -22.06 8.25
N ASP A 669 18.64 -22.76 7.12
CA ASP A 669 17.69 -22.58 6.03
C ASP A 669 16.35 -23.23 6.39
N ALA A 670 16.38 -24.46 6.95
CA ALA A 670 15.19 -25.16 7.41
C ALA A 670 14.39 -24.31 8.42
N GLY A 671 15.05 -23.71 9.41
CA GLY A 671 14.39 -22.86 10.40
C GLY A 671 13.85 -21.56 9.82
N SER A 672 14.37 -21.10 8.68
CA SER A 672 13.73 -20.02 7.92
C SER A 672 12.42 -20.51 7.28
N CYS A 673 12.41 -21.70 6.66
CA CYS A 673 11.21 -22.29 6.06
C CYS A 673 10.13 -22.62 7.11
N LEU A 674 10.52 -23.18 8.26
CA LEU A 674 9.59 -23.55 9.33
C LEU A 674 8.80 -22.38 9.90
N SER A 675 9.27 -21.15 9.71
CA SER A 675 8.56 -19.97 10.20
C SER A 675 7.18 -19.78 9.56
N CYS A 676 6.92 -20.43 8.41
CA CYS A 676 5.58 -20.62 7.84
C CYS A 676 5.16 -22.09 7.79
N HIS A 677 6.11 -23.01 7.54
CA HIS A 677 5.78 -24.39 7.19
C HIS A 677 5.67 -25.36 8.38
N GLN A 678 6.02 -24.97 9.61
CA GLN A 678 6.04 -25.88 10.74
C GLN A 678 4.66 -26.51 11.03
N GLN A 679 3.62 -25.69 11.08
CA GLN A 679 2.28 -26.11 11.53
C GLN A 679 1.71 -27.28 10.71
N TYR A 680 2.05 -27.32 9.42
CA TYR A 680 1.55 -28.31 8.47
C TYR A 680 2.68 -29.10 7.78
N LEU A 681 3.84 -29.24 8.44
CA LEU A 681 5.00 -29.92 7.87
C LEU A 681 4.74 -31.44 7.75
N SER A 682 4.61 -31.92 6.51
CA SER A 682 4.39 -33.34 6.23
C SER A 682 5.64 -34.20 6.48
N ASP A 683 5.48 -35.51 6.69
CA ASP A 683 6.61 -36.42 6.86
C ASP A 683 7.50 -36.49 5.61
N ALA A 684 6.91 -36.34 4.42
CA ALA A 684 7.67 -36.21 3.17
C ALA A 684 8.53 -34.93 3.16
N ALA A 685 8.01 -33.80 3.65
CA ALA A 685 8.77 -32.56 3.77
C ALA A 685 9.88 -32.67 4.83
N LYS A 686 9.62 -33.31 5.97
CA LYS A 686 10.66 -33.61 6.99
C LYS A 686 11.80 -34.44 6.38
N SER A 687 11.45 -35.53 5.69
CA SER A 687 12.41 -36.40 5.01
C SER A 687 13.20 -35.65 3.95
N HIS A 688 12.53 -34.78 3.17
CA HIS A 688 13.19 -33.92 2.18
C HIS A 688 14.22 -32.99 2.83
N ILE A 689 13.86 -32.30 3.92
CA ILE A 689 14.79 -31.40 4.63
C ILE A 689 16.01 -32.19 5.15
N GLN A 690 15.78 -33.33 5.80
CA GLN A 690 16.84 -34.16 6.37
C GLN A 690 17.76 -34.76 5.30
N ALA A 691 17.19 -35.23 4.17
CA ALA A 691 17.94 -35.77 3.05
C ALA A 691 18.86 -34.72 2.38
N ASN A 692 18.53 -33.43 2.52
CA ASN A 692 19.32 -32.30 2.00
C ASN A 692 20.15 -31.61 3.10
N GLY A 693 20.40 -32.30 4.21
CA GLY A 693 21.32 -31.89 5.26
C GLY A 693 20.75 -30.95 6.33
N GLY A 694 19.44 -30.71 6.31
CA GLY A 694 18.75 -29.94 7.36
C GLY A 694 18.50 -30.77 8.62
N ILE A 695 18.40 -30.10 9.76
CA ILE A 695 18.16 -30.69 11.08
C ILE A 695 16.87 -30.10 11.65
N LEU A 696 15.99 -30.97 12.15
CA LEU A 696 14.67 -30.60 12.71
C LEU A 696 14.52 -31.02 14.19
N ASP A 697 15.50 -31.75 14.73
CA ASP A 697 15.45 -32.44 16.01
C ASP A 697 16.71 -32.16 16.86
N GLY A 698 17.31 -30.98 16.68
CA GLY A 698 18.52 -30.58 17.40
C GLY A 698 18.31 -30.55 18.91
N MET A 699 19.25 -31.14 19.66
CA MET A 699 19.24 -31.11 21.13
C MET A 699 19.68 -29.74 21.67
N ASP A 700 20.66 -29.15 21.01
CA ASP A 700 21.21 -27.83 21.29
C ASP A 700 21.84 -27.21 20.04
N GLU A 701 22.35 -25.99 20.16
CA GLU A 701 23.02 -25.29 19.06
C GLU A 701 24.24 -26.02 18.51
N THR A 702 25.04 -26.63 19.38
CA THR A 702 26.30 -27.30 19.02
C THR A 702 26.00 -28.57 18.23
N ASP A 703 24.99 -29.32 18.66
CA ASP A 703 24.47 -30.49 17.97
C ASP A 703 24.06 -30.15 16.52
N VAL A 704 23.24 -29.11 16.33
CA VAL A 704 22.82 -28.68 14.99
C VAL A 704 24.02 -28.26 14.13
N ARG A 705 24.93 -27.42 14.64
CA ARG A 705 26.10 -26.96 13.87
C ARG A 705 27.01 -28.12 13.45
N ASN A 706 27.11 -29.16 14.27
CA ASN A 706 27.89 -30.35 13.95
C ASN A 706 27.22 -31.23 12.89
N ARG A 707 25.92 -31.50 13.05
CA ARG A 707 25.16 -32.43 12.19
C ARG A 707 24.70 -31.81 10.86
N ALA A 708 24.32 -30.54 10.85
CA ALA A 708 23.74 -29.90 9.68
C ALA A 708 24.77 -29.73 8.56
N LYS A 709 24.35 -30.01 7.32
CA LYS A 709 25.11 -29.85 6.08
C LYS A 709 24.15 -29.43 4.94
N GLU A 710 23.42 -28.34 5.17
CA GLU A 710 22.38 -27.86 4.26
C GLU A 710 22.93 -27.52 2.87
N ALA A 711 22.25 -28.01 1.84
CA ALA A 711 22.53 -27.69 0.43
C ALA A 711 21.31 -27.06 -0.27
N CYS A 712 20.42 -26.41 0.50
CA CYS A 712 19.11 -25.91 0.06
C CYS A 712 19.21 -24.92 -1.12
N ALA A 713 20.18 -24.01 -1.07
CA ALA A 713 20.38 -22.94 -2.07
C ALA A 713 20.69 -23.44 -3.49
N THR A 714 21.07 -24.72 -3.65
CA THR A 714 21.35 -25.33 -4.96
C THR A 714 20.08 -25.50 -5.80
N CYS A 715 18.93 -25.71 -5.15
CA CYS A 715 17.63 -25.92 -5.80
C CYS A 715 16.66 -24.77 -5.51
N HIS A 716 16.61 -24.30 -4.26
CA HIS A 716 15.73 -23.23 -3.81
C HIS A 716 16.39 -21.86 -4.02
N THR A 717 16.64 -21.53 -5.29
CA THR A 717 17.07 -20.17 -5.67
C THR A 717 15.93 -19.18 -5.39
N PRO A 718 16.21 -17.87 -5.22
CA PRO A 718 15.14 -16.89 -5.03
C PRO A 718 14.07 -16.93 -6.12
N ALA A 719 14.44 -17.11 -7.39
CA ALA A 719 13.50 -17.24 -8.49
C ALA A 719 12.60 -18.48 -8.32
N GLN A 720 13.18 -19.64 -8.01
CA GLN A 720 12.40 -20.86 -7.79
C GLN A 720 11.49 -20.76 -6.55
N LEU A 721 11.93 -20.05 -5.51
CA LEU A 721 11.12 -19.78 -4.33
C LEU A 721 9.92 -18.90 -4.70
N MET A 722 10.10 -17.81 -5.44
CA MET A 722 8.99 -16.98 -5.91
C MET A 722 7.96 -17.80 -6.71
N THR A 723 8.43 -18.58 -7.68
CA THR A 723 7.56 -19.44 -8.51
C THR A 723 6.82 -20.49 -7.68
N ALA A 724 7.47 -21.12 -6.70
CA ALA A 724 6.82 -22.08 -5.81
C ALA A 724 5.72 -21.45 -4.94
N HIS A 725 5.74 -20.14 -4.75
CA HIS A 725 4.74 -19.37 -4.00
C HIS A 725 3.77 -18.59 -4.90
N GLY A 726 3.77 -18.87 -6.21
CA GLY A 726 2.80 -18.32 -7.15
C GLY A 726 3.17 -16.96 -7.76
N ASN A 727 4.45 -16.59 -7.78
CA ASN A 727 4.95 -15.32 -8.32
C ASN A 727 5.98 -15.50 -9.44
#